data_AF-A0A951JML0-F1
#
_entry.id   AF-A0A951JML0-F1
#
_cell.length_a   1.000
_cell.length_b   1.000
_cell.length_c   1.000
_cell.angle_alpha   90.00
_cell.angle_beta   90.00
_cell.angle_gamma   90.00
#
_symmetry.space_group_name_H-M   'P 1'
#
loop_
_entity.id
_entity.type
_entity.pdbx_description
1 polymer ?
#
loop_
_entity_poly.entity_id
_entity_poly.type
_entity_poly.pdbx_seq_one_letter_code
_entity_poly.pdbx_strand_id
1 'polypeptide(L)'
;MRSIPHGSRLPTLVLLLAGTLAGACDDLPNDNPLIGPGNAGASANYQPDPEINPADTYYLAEVYQEGSTTIESQTPITDPVTGAVSYEFTVRHEPETQRVEGGYDYYGRIIQVLDQTDATPDPLLAPVNSTRRSRSVDDQITRYDENRQAVPDETVYITAVGGGASHEQITDGLVLDAAAVDALPQLSPAAEPLSGAAGPHASVRRSGPGEIQITNDIPPESFAPGAAAAEGEAARVQARAVRTYAARGQKYLLQRVEVTVDRQTAGARVRERQVSRVRLLRYHQSPQHDRERRERRRGRPVRTQMEPQADGCITPLSTGLGTASCELSPEEPPPPDEPPPADPCPQVYSGVNVLFQHGFLSGGSTWERMDGWVRCEFQTNLHIRPSLNWIVSIPAQRDELRPYVPTYGNGTVLVGHSNGGLVARSMAQWAQDMPGRVRGVVTLDSPNRGAIVALNVQVLEQVIGTTVFGIQWPALDLLAWHPVWEDDTPFSPFIIRTNSFDETFTRVGIQTHMPKRWSLARIAWSARSSCAPEAPCGERAVKRRVQEEYDRHRHYSRFWYRPWQSIPSTAAVLTMNSLDALWNGFTAPIGIPSDGFIDGPGQVYPRALRNRLILNGDSHTGTTRSPLVWFELQRSLADVDLFAIPKRHP
;
A
#
# COMPACT_ATOMS: atom_id res chain seq x y z
N MET A 1 -37.16 1.21 21.72
CA MET A 1 -36.73 1.12 20.31
C MET A 1 -35.32 1.68 20.24
N ARG A 2 -34.31 0.82 20.01
CA ARG A 2 -32.93 1.27 19.81
C ARG A 2 -32.86 1.95 18.43
N SER A 3 -32.13 3.05 18.33
CA SER A 3 -31.91 3.79 17.09
C SER A 3 -31.52 2.82 15.97
N ILE A 4 -32.30 2.81 14.89
CA ILE A 4 -31.83 2.28 13.62
C ILE A 4 -30.58 3.11 13.29
N PRO A 5 -29.39 2.51 13.15
CA PRO A 5 -28.21 3.27 12.75
C PRO A 5 -28.57 3.96 11.43
N HIS A 6 -28.39 5.29 11.38
CA HIS A 6 -28.45 6.02 10.11
C HIS A 6 -27.70 5.21 9.08
N GLY A 7 -28.39 4.80 8.00
CA GLY A 7 -27.84 3.91 7.00
C GLY A 7 -26.44 4.37 6.66
N SER A 8 -25.46 3.56 7.05
CA SER A 8 -24.09 3.79 6.63
C SER A 8 -24.18 3.91 5.13
N ARG A 9 -23.76 5.06 4.58
CA ARG A 9 -23.45 5.12 3.15
C ARG A 9 -22.55 3.92 2.94
N LEU A 10 -23.00 2.92 2.18
CA LEU A 10 -22.09 1.93 1.63
C LEU A 10 -20.93 2.77 1.10
N PRO A 11 -19.69 2.56 1.56
CA PRO A 11 -18.57 3.28 1.01
C PRO A 11 -18.71 3.13 -0.49
N THR A 12 -18.81 4.27 -1.19
CA THR A 12 -18.98 4.39 -2.64
C THR A 12 -18.42 3.13 -3.28
N LEU A 13 -19.31 2.23 -3.74
CA LEU A 13 -18.87 1.02 -4.39
C LEU A 13 -18.17 1.50 -5.66
N VAL A 14 -16.84 1.66 -5.57
CA VAL A 14 -16.00 1.98 -6.72
C VAL A 14 -16.27 0.89 -7.73
N LEU A 15 -16.67 1.29 -8.94
CA LEU A 15 -16.94 0.35 -10.03
C LEU A 15 -15.78 -0.65 -10.14
N LEU A 16 -16.02 -1.88 -9.72
CA LEU A 16 -15.16 -3.00 -10.05
C LEU A 16 -15.49 -3.42 -11.49
N LEU A 17 -14.84 -2.74 -12.42
CA LEU A 17 -14.68 -3.18 -13.81
C LEU A 17 -13.66 -4.31 -13.81
N ALA A 18 -14.13 -5.54 -13.72
CA ALA A 18 -13.30 -6.72 -13.95
C ALA A 18 -13.99 -7.58 -15.01
N GLY A 19 -13.45 -7.58 -16.23
CA GLY A 19 -13.79 -8.52 -17.29
C GLY A 19 -12.50 -8.98 -17.97
N THR A 20 -12.45 -10.21 -18.47
CA THR A 20 -11.33 -10.69 -19.30
C THR A 20 -11.88 -11.16 -20.65
N LEU A 21 -11.22 -10.77 -21.73
CA LEU A 21 -11.31 -11.42 -23.03
C LEU A 21 -9.91 -11.39 -23.64
N ALA A 22 -9.25 -12.54 -23.74
CA ALA A 22 -7.99 -12.68 -24.46
C ALA A 22 -8.28 -13.22 -25.87
N GLY A 23 -8.09 -12.39 -26.91
CA GLY A 23 -8.08 -12.88 -28.28
C GLY A 23 -8.20 -11.82 -29.39
N ALA A 24 -7.06 -11.56 -30.04
CA ALA A 24 -6.88 -11.12 -31.43
C ALA A 24 -7.33 -9.70 -31.85
N CYS A 25 -6.39 -8.75 -31.97
CA CYS A 25 -5.67 -8.42 -33.23
C CYS A 25 -4.83 -7.15 -33.03
N ASP A 26 -3.63 -7.18 -33.61
CA ASP A 26 -2.80 -6.00 -33.87
C ASP A 26 -3.45 -5.15 -34.99
N ASP A 27 -3.25 -3.84 -34.93
CA ASP A 27 -3.58 -2.83 -35.94
C ASP A 27 -4.96 -2.13 -35.84
N LEU A 28 -5.00 -1.02 -35.09
CA LEU A 28 -5.93 0.08 -35.32
C LEU A 28 -5.21 1.43 -35.18
N PRO A 29 -5.56 2.46 -35.98
CA PRO A 29 -4.94 3.77 -35.91
C PRO A 29 -5.34 4.54 -34.63
N ASN A 30 -4.33 5.05 -33.93
CA ASN A 30 -4.38 5.54 -32.54
C ASN A 30 -5.10 6.88 -32.29
N ASP A 31 -5.61 7.59 -33.31
CA ASP A 31 -5.97 9.01 -33.16
C ASP A 31 -7.39 9.38 -33.65
N ASN A 32 -8.36 8.47 -33.60
CA ASN A 32 -9.74 8.85 -33.94
C ASN A 32 -10.54 9.21 -32.67
N PRO A 33 -10.93 10.49 -32.46
CA PRO A 33 -11.83 10.83 -31.38
C PRO A 33 -13.14 10.06 -31.59
N LEU A 34 -13.45 9.12 -30.69
CA LEU A 34 -14.66 8.30 -30.70
C LEU A 34 -15.97 9.12 -30.49
N ILE A 35 -15.89 10.46 -30.58
CA ILE A 35 -16.98 11.39 -30.33
C ILE A 35 -17.45 11.97 -31.66
N GLY A 36 -18.64 11.58 -32.11
CA GLY A 36 -19.35 12.29 -33.18
C GLY A 36 -19.61 13.76 -32.79
N PRO A 37 -19.78 14.68 -33.76
CA PRO A 37 -19.66 16.14 -33.59
C PRO A 37 -20.67 16.86 -32.65
N GLY A 38 -21.38 16.16 -31.76
CA GLY A 38 -22.57 16.67 -31.08
C GLY A 38 -22.38 17.38 -29.72
N ASN A 39 -21.23 17.34 -29.04
CA ASN A 39 -21.08 17.95 -27.70
C ASN A 39 -19.60 18.21 -27.30
N ALA A 40 -18.84 18.96 -28.12
CA ALA A 40 -17.40 19.20 -27.89
C ALA A 40 -17.07 20.34 -26.89
N GLY A 41 -18.07 21.06 -26.36
CA GLY A 41 -17.86 22.35 -25.68
C GLY A 41 -17.20 22.33 -24.29
N ALA A 42 -17.27 21.22 -23.55
CA ALA A 42 -16.81 21.18 -22.15
C ALA A 42 -15.62 20.23 -21.87
N SER A 43 -15.25 19.35 -22.82
CA SER A 43 -14.25 18.29 -22.61
C SER A 43 -12.89 18.55 -23.29
N ALA A 44 -12.81 19.50 -24.23
CA ALA A 44 -11.59 19.70 -25.04
C ALA A 44 -10.36 20.13 -24.20
N ASN A 45 -10.55 20.89 -23.12
CA ASN A 45 -9.45 21.43 -22.30
C ASN A 45 -9.07 20.57 -21.09
N TYR A 46 -9.68 19.40 -20.92
CA TYR A 46 -9.32 18.54 -19.80
C TYR A 46 -7.98 17.84 -20.08
N GLN A 47 -7.02 18.02 -19.18
CA GLN A 47 -5.79 17.23 -19.13
C GLN A 47 -5.99 16.10 -18.12
N PRO A 48 -5.66 14.84 -18.48
CA PRO A 48 -5.56 13.75 -17.51
C PRO A 48 -4.69 14.15 -16.31
N ASP A 49 -4.86 13.44 -15.20
CA ASP A 49 -3.94 13.51 -14.07
C ASP A 49 -2.49 13.50 -14.59
N PRO A 50 -1.65 14.48 -14.20
CA PRO A 50 -0.29 14.59 -14.73
C PRO A 50 0.60 13.38 -14.43
N GLU A 51 0.21 12.53 -13.48
CA GLU A 51 0.90 11.28 -13.16
C GLU A 51 0.51 10.13 -14.09
N ILE A 52 -0.64 10.20 -14.77
CA ILE A 52 -0.99 9.24 -15.82
C ILE A 52 -0.17 9.57 -17.06
N ASN A 53 0.60 8.60 -17.56
CA ASN A 53 1.40 8.76 -18.75
C ASN A 53 0.48 8.83 -19.99
N PRO A 54 0.38 9.98 -20.68
CA PRO A 54 -0.52 10.12 -21.83
C PRO A 54 -0.05 9.33 -23.05
N ALA A 55 1.19 8.80 -23.06
CA ALA A 55 1.71 7.92 -24.11
C ALA A 55 1.46 6.43 -23.84
N ASP A 56 0.84 6.10 -22.70
CA ASP A 56 0.47 4.72 -22.33
C ASP A 56 -1.06 4.56 -22.26
N THR A 57 -1.55 3.33 -22.14
CA THR A 57 -2.98 3.03 -22.07
C THR A 57 -3.64 3.77 -20.90
N TYR A 58 -4.68 4.56 -21.19
CA TYR A 58 -5.48 5.28 -20.20
C TYR A 58 -6.93 5.48 -20.65
N TYR A 59 -7.81 5.77 -19.70
CA TYR A 59 -9.19 6.18 -19.93
C TYR A 59 -9.61 7.31 -19.00
N LEU A 60 -10.60 8.07 -19.46
CA LEU A 60 -11.31 9.09 -18.71
C LEU A 60 -12.80 8.90 -18.94
N ALA A 61 -13.56 8.69 -17.89
CA ALA A 61 -15.00 8.50 -17.95
C ALA A 61 -15.73 9.36 -16.90
N GLU A 62 -16.96 9.73 -17.21
CA GLU A 62 -17.93 10.17 -16.22
C GLU A 62 -18.82 9.00 -15.84
N VAL A 63 -19.06 8.84 -14.55
CA VAL A 63 -19.89 7.81 -13.97
C VAL A 63 -20.99 8.50 -13.19
N TYR A 64 -22.21 8.40 -13.70
CA TYR A 64 -23.40 8.82 -12.99
C TYR A 64 -23.95 7.64 -12.18
N GLN A 65 -23.96 7.76 -10.87
CA GLN A 65 -24.43 6.73 -9.95
C GLN A 65 -25.78 7.12 -9.36
N GLU A 66 -26.72 6.19 -9.34
CA GLU A 66 -27.97 6.27 -8.58
C GLU A 66 -28.15 4.97 -7.78
N GLY A 67 -28.77 5.07 -6.61
CA GLY A 67 -28.97 3.90 -5.75
C GLY A 67 -30.32 3.94 -5.04
N SER A 68 -30.80 2.77 -4.67
CA SER A 68 -31.96 2.63 -3.79
C SER A 68 -31.82 1.41 -2.89
N THR A 69 -32.26 1.53 -1.65
CA THR A 69 -32.38 0.42 -0.71
C THR A 69 -33.85 0.26 -0.33
N THR A 70 -34.43 -0.87 -0.70
CA THR A 70 -35.80 -1.25 -0.35
C THR A 70 -35.77 -2.27 0.76
N ILE A 71 -36.45 -1.99 1.87
CA ILE A 71 -36.62 -2.89 3.01
C ILE A 71 -38.07 -3.34 3.02
N GLU A 72 -38.30 -4.62 2.78
CA GLU A 72 -39.57 -5.31 3.00
C GLU A 72 -39.51 -5.97 4.38
N SER A 73 -40.41 -5.62 5.29
CA SER A 73 -40.44 -6.15 6.66
C SER A 73 -41.76 -6.86 6.92
N GLN A 74 -41.73 -7.94 7.71
CA GLN A 74 -42.95 -8.59 8.22
C GLN A 74 -43.64 -7.79 9.33
N THR A 75 -42.91 -6.86 9.95
CA THR A 75 -43.44 -5.91 10.93
C THR A 75 -43.57 -4.52 10.31
N PRO A 76 -44.63 -3.76 10.64
CA PRO A 76 -44.82 -2.43 10.08
C PRO A 76 -43.65 -1.49 10.45
N ILE A 77 -43.18 -0.74 9.46
CA ILE A 77 -42.17 0.32 9.55
C ILE A 77 -42.88 1.67 9.50
N THR A 78 -42.59 2.56 10.44
CA THR A 78 -43.04 3.95 10.37
C THR A 78 -42.00 4.78 9.62
N ASP A 79 -42.40 5.40 8.51
CA ASP A 79 -41.57 6.36 7.78
C ASP A 79 -41.28 7.57 8.68
N PRO A 80 -40.00 7.87 8.99
CA PRO A 80 -39.64 8.96 9.89
C PRO A 80 -39.96 10.36 9.32
N VAL A 81 -40.17 10.50 8.01
CA VAL A 81 -40.46 11.77 7.35
C VAL A 81 -41.96 12.04 7.31
N THR A 82 -42.75 11.04 6.91
CA THR A 82 -44.20 11.21 6.68
C THR A 82 -45.06 10.71 7.85
N GLY A 83 -44.51 9.90 8.76
CA GLY A 83 -45.25 9.20 9.80
C GLY A 83 -46.14 8.06 9.29
N ALA A 84 -46.12 7.78 7.98
CA ALA A 84 -46.90 6.70 7.39
C ALA A 84 -46.36 5.34 7.82
N VAL A 85 -47.26 4.38 8.07
CA VAL A 85 -46.90 3.01 8.43
C VAL A 85 -46.98 2.13 7.19
N SER A 86 -45.90 1.45 6.84
CA SER A 86 -45.79 0.58 5.66
C SER A 86 -45.01 -0.69 5.99
N TYR A 87 -45.25 -1.77 5.25
CA TYR A 87 -44.41 -2.98 5.30
C TYR A 87 -43.23 -2.92 4.33
N GLU A 88 -43.18 -1.87 3.50
CA GLU A 88 -42.12 -1.60 2.54
C GLU A 88 -41.63 -0.16 2.71
N PHE A 89 -40.31 0.01 2.81
CA PHE A 89 -39.67 1.32 2.90
C PHE A 89 -38.51 1.39 1.90
N THR A 90 -38.53 2.38 1.00
CA THR A 90 -37.47 2.59 0.02
C THR A 90 -36.74 3.90 0.28
N VAL A 91 -35.45 3.81 0.57
CA VAL A 91 -34.54 4.95 0.61
C VAL A 91 -33.90 5.09 -0.77
N ARG A 92 -34.02 6.27 -1.39
CA ARG A 92 -33.29 6.60 -2.61
C ARG A 92 -32.03 7.39 -2.23
N HIS A 93 -30.92 7.05 -2.87
CA HIS A 93 -29.70 7.84 -2.79
C HIS A 93 -29.79 8.94 -3.85
N GLU A 94 -29.43 10.17 -3.46
CA GLU A 94 -29.28 11.27 -4.42
C GLU A 94 -28.26 10.86 -5.48
N PRO A 95 -28.57 11.07 -6.77
CA PRO A 95 -27.63 10.71 -7.81
C PRO A 95 -26.34 11.51 -7.71
N GLU A 96 -25.21 10.85 -7.99
CA GLU A 96 -23.89 11.46 -7.93
C GLU A 96 -23.16 11.27 -9.26
N THR A 97 -22.57 12.34 -9.78
CA THR A 97 -21.63 12.25 -10.91
C THR A 97 -20.20 12.23 -10.38
N GLN A 98 -19.45 11.21 -10.79
CA GLN A 98 -18.04 11.06 -10.52
C GLN A 98 -17.27 11.04 -11.83
N ARG A 99 -16.10 11.65 -11.84
CA ARG A 99 -15.12 11.49 -12.90
C ARG A 99 -14.13 10.42 -12.48
N VAL A 100 -13.92 9.44 -13.36
CA VAL A 100 -12.98 8.35 -13.17
C VAL A 100 -11.91 8.45 -14.23
N GLU A 101 -10.67 8.50 -13.79
CA GLU A 101 -9.50 8.32 -14.62
C GLU A 101 -8.80 7.04 -14.22
N GLY A 102 -8.27 6.33 -15.20
CA GLY A 102 -7.39 5.21 -14.94
C GLY A 102 -6.35 5.13 -16.04
N GLY A 103 -5.16 4.72 -15.69
CA GLY A 103 -4.10 4.49 -16.67
C GLY A 103 -2.86 3.92 -16.01
N TYR A 104 -1.77 3.95 -16.78
CA TYR A 104 -0.44 3.67 -16.27
C TYR A 104 0.33 4.96 -16.02
N ASP A 105 1.14 4.99 -14.96
CA ASP A 105 2.10 6.06 -14.75
C ASP A 105 3.38 5.87 -15.57
N TYR A 106 4.31 6.82 -15.48
CA TYR A 106 5.60 6.74 -16.17
C TYR A 106 6.48 5.56 -15.74
N TYR A 107 6.12 4.85 -14.67
CA TYR A 107 6.81 3.67 -14.17
C TYR A 107 6.06 2.36 -14.49
N GLY A 108 4.93 2.43 -15.19
CA GLY A 108 4.09 1.28 -15.52
C GLY A 108 3.23 0.77 -14.36
N ARG A 109 3.06 1.57 -13.30
CA ARG A 109 2.15 1.29 -12.17
C ARG A 109 0.73 1.70 -12.52
N ILE A 110 -0.25 1.03 -11.94
CA ILE A 110 -1.65 1.33 -12.22
C ILE A 110 -2.07 2.52 -11.34
N ILE A 111 -2.54 3.59 -11.98
CA ILE A 111 -3.16 4.72 -11.29
C ILE A 111 -4.66 4.72 -11.62
N GLN A 112 -5.47 4.93 -10.59
CA GLN A 112 -6.87 5.32 -10.74
C GLN A 112 -7.14 6.58 -9.93
N VAL A 113 -7.89 7.51 -10.50
CA VAL A 113 -8.31 8.75 -9.84
C VAL A 113 -9.82 8.85 -9.95
N LEU A 114 -10.46 9.15 -8.83
CA LEU A 114 -11.90 9.36 -8.73
C LEU A 114 -12.14 10.76 -8.17
N ASP A 115 -12.68 11.64 -9.00
CA ASP A 115 -13.04 13.02 -8.63
C ASP A 115 -14.57 13.16 -8.57
N GLN A 116 -15.11 13.62 -7.44
CA GLN A 116 -16.53 13.95 -7.32
C GLN A 116 -16.80 15.32 -7.95
N THR A 117 -17.52 15.36 -9.07
CA THR A 117 -17.74 16.60 -9.84
C THR A 117 -18.95 17.40 -9.35
N ASP A 118 -20.01 16.73 -8.88
CA ASP A 118 -21.34 17.36 -8.68
C ASP A 118 -21.86 17.31 -7.23
N ALA A 119 -21.01 17.09 -6.23
CA ALA A 119 -21.46 17.10 -4.84
C ALA A 119 -21.88 18.52 -4.41
N THR A 120 -23.18 18.85 -4.54
CA THR A 120 -23.83 19.88 -3.73
C THR A 120 -23.63 19.49 -2.26
N PRO A 121 -22.96 20.32 -1.44
CA PRO A 121 -22.78 20.02 -0.03
C PRO A 121 -24.14 19.81 0.62
N ASP A 122 -24.34 18.68 1.29
CA ASP A 122 -25.55 18.44 2.08
C ASP A 122 -25.55 19.42 3.25
N PRO A 123 -26.49 20.40 3.30
CA PRO A 123 -26.48 21.43 4.33
C PRO A 123 -26.78 20.89 5.74
N LEU A 124 -27.27 19.64 5.86
CA LEU A 124 -27.59 19.00 7.15
C LEU A 124 -26.42 18.21 7.72
N LEU A 125 -25.37 17.97 6.95
CA LEU A 125 -24.12 17.37 7.40
C LEU A 125 -23.07 18.48 7.46
N ALA A 126 -22.64 18.86 8.67
CA ALA A 126 -21.54 19.82 8.84
C ALA A 126 -20.34 19.43 7.95
N PRO A 127 -19.53 20.39 7.46
CA PRO A 127 -18.42 20.13 6.54
C PRO A 127 -17.30 19.42 7.29
N VAL A 128 -17.49 18.13 7.55
CA VAL A 128 -16.46 17.25 8.08
C VAL A 128 -15.88 16.53 6.88
N ASN A 129 -14.76 17.04 6.37
CA ASN A 129 -13.86 16.36 5.44
C ASN A 129 -14.54 15.72 4.21
N SER A 130 -15.25 16.50 3.39
CA SER A 130 -15.78 15.97 2.13
C SER A 130 -14.62 15.58 1.22
N THR A 131 -14.29 14.28 1.19
CA THR A 131 -13.33 13.70 0.26
C THR A 131 -13.83 13.98 -1.16
N ARG A 132 -13.19 14.91 -1.86
CA ARG A 132 -13.55 15.27 -3.24
C ARG A 132 -12.83 14.40 -4.25
N ARG A 133 -11.69 13.86 -3.85
CA ARG A 133 -10.83 13.08 -4.73
C ARG A 133 -10.29 11.86 -4.00
N SER A 134 -10.28 10.72 -4.66
CA SER A 134 -9.53 9.56 -4.22
C SER A 134 -8.62 9.08 -5.33
N ARG A 135 -7.46 8.56 -4.96
CA ARG A 135 -6.42 8.11 -5.88
C ARG A 135 -5.94 6.75 -5.43
N SER A 136 -5.94 5.76 -6.32
CA SER A 136 -5.32 4.46 -6.09
C SER A 136 -4.04 4.34 -6.90
N VAL A 137 -2.96 3.87 -6.27
CA VAL A 137 -1.70 3.48 -6.93
C VAL A 137 -1.32 2.10 -6.46
N ASP A 138 -1.29 1.11 -7.36
CA ASP A 138 -1.02 -0.30 -7.01
C ASP A 138 -1.84 -0.76 -5.78
N ASP A 139 -3.15 -0.54 -5.82
CA ASP A 139 -4.13 -0.84 -4.76
C ASP A 139 -4.04 0.02 -3.49
N GLN A 140 -3.14 1.01 -3.41
CA GLN A 140 -3.08 1.96 -2.29
C GLN A 140 -3.95 3.19 -2.55
N ILE A 141 -5.03 3.34 -1.77
CA ILE A 141 -5.97 4.46 -1.89
C ILE A 141 -5.55 5.64 -0.99
N THR A 142 -5.28 6.80 -1.59
CA THR A 142 -5.12 8.10 -0.91
C THR A 142 -6.35 8.96 -1.17
N ARG A 143 -6.89 9.61 -0.13
CA ARG A 143 -8.03 10.54 -0.24
C ARG A 143 -7.55 11.98 -0.12
N TYR A 144 -8.19 12.88 -0.85
CA TYR A 144 -7.88 14.30 -0.83
C TYR A 144 -9.15 15.13 -0.60
N ASP A 145 -8.97 16.25 0.11
CA ASP A 145 -10.00 17.25 0.32
C ASP A 145 -10.20 18.13 -0.93
N GLU A 146 -11.08 19.12 -0.82
CA GLU A 146 -11.32 20.14 -1.86
C GLU A 146 -10.07 20.95 -2.24
N ASN A 147 -9.08 21.05 -1.35
CA ASN A 147 -7.82 21.74 -1.56
C ASN A 147 -6.73 20.81 -2.12
N ARG A 148 -7.07 19.56 -2.48
CA ARG A 148 -6.14 18.51 -2.90
C ARG A 148 -5.07 18.18 -1.86
N GLN A 149 -5.34 18.45 -0.58
CA GLN A 149 -4.49 17.98 0.51
C GLN A 149 -4.93 16.57 0.89
N ALA A 150 -3.96 15.68 1.11
CA ALA A 150 -4.27 14.33 1.57
C ALA A 150 -5.01 14.42 2.90
N VAL A 151 -6.19 13.82 3.00
CA VAL A 151 -6.98 13.79 4.23
C VAL A 151 -6.43 12.69 5.12
N PRO A 152 -5.86 13.01 6.29
CA PRO A 152 -5.43 12.01 7.23
C PRO A 152 -6.65 11.53 8.04
N ASP A 153 -7.47 10.62 7.50
CA ASP A 153 -8.22 9.59 8.27
C ASP A 153 -9.31 8.81 7.49
N GLU A 154 -9.66 7.66 8.09
CA GLU A 154 -10.56 6.55 7.71
C GLU A 154 -10.16 5.77 6.45
N THR A 155 -9.34 4.74 6.68
CA THR A 155 -9.24 3.60 5.77
C THR A 155 -10.59 2.88 5.75
N VAL A 156 -11.43 3.23 4.79
CA VAL A 156 -12.43 2.28 4.32
C VAL A 156 -11.66 1.17 3.61
N TYR A 157 -11.60 0.00 4.22
CA TYR A 157 -11.33 -1.23 3.48
C TYR A 157 -12.49 -1.42 2.50
N ILE A 158 -12.37 -0.88 1.29
CA ILE A 158 -13.15 -1.42 0.19
C ILE A 158 -12.56 -2.80 0.00
N THR A 159 -13.27 -3.82 0.50
CA THR A 159 -12.95 -5.19 0.14
C THR A 159 -13.19 -5.24 -1.37
N ALA A 160 -12.12 -5.12 -2.15
CA ALA A 160 -12.16 -5.43 -3.57
C ALA A 160 -12.62 -6.89 -3.64
N VAL A 161 -13.89 -7.09 -3.97
CA VAL A 161 -14.41 -8.40 -4.36
C VAL A 161 -13.81 -8.66 -5.74
N GLY A 162 -12.55 -9.09 -5.75
CA GLY A 162 -11.70 -9.17 -6.94
C GLY A 162 -10.27 -8.76 -6.62
N GLY A 163 -9.52 -9.64 -5.98
CA GLY A 163 -8.08 -9.42 -5.78
C GLY A 163 -7.35 -9.38 -7.13
N GLY A 164 -6.46 -8.40 -7.30
CA GLY A 164 -5.41 -8.40 -8.33
C GLY A 164 -5.90 -8.23 -9.77
N ALA A 165 -6.86 -7.34 -10.03
CA ALA A 165 -7.20 -6.98 -11.40
C ALA A 165 -6.12 -6.05 -11.97
N SER A 166 -5.32 -6.54 -12.92
CA SER A 166 -4.44 -5.70 -13.73
C SER A 166 -5.24 -4.66 -14.53
N HIS A 167 -4.67 -3.50 -14.87
CA HIS A 167 -5.40 -2.45 -15.59
C HIS A 167 -5.91 -2.89 -16.97
N GLU A 168 -5.29 -3.90 -17.59
CA GLU A 168 -5.84 -4.60 -18.77
C GLU A 168 -7.24 -5.17 -18.47
N GLN A 169 -7.46 -5.77 -17.30
CA GLN A 169 -8.77 -6.29 -16.85
C GLN A 169 -9.79 -5.18 -16.52
N ILE A 170 -9.31 -3.97 -16.23
CA ILE A 170 -10.13 -2.79 -15.99
C ILE A 170 -10.54 -2.15 -17.31
N THR A 171 -9.62 -2.03 -18.27
CA THR A 171 -9.92 -1.55 -19.63
C THR A 171 -10.80 -2.54 -20.40
N ASP A 172 -10.56 -3.84 -20.25
CA ASP A 172 -11.38 -4.91 -20.83
C ASP A 172 -12.80 -4.91 -20.26
N GLY A 173 -12.98 -4.45 -19.02
CA GLY A 173 -14.29 -4.25 -18.43
C GLY A 173 -15.07 -3.07 -19.04
N LEU A 174 -14.37 -2.07 -19.57
CA LEU A 174 -14.92 -0.82 -20.12
C LEU A 174 -15.16 -0.90 -21.64
N VAL A 175 -14.31 -1.64 -22.35
CA VAL A 175 -14.28 -1.76 -23.80
C VAL A 175 -14.09 -3.23 -24.18
N LEU A 176 -15.02 -3.80 -24.93
CA LEU A 176 -14.91 -5.17 -25.46
C LEU A 176 -14.72 -5.14 -26.96
N ASP A 177 -13.86 -5.98 -27.51
CA ASP A 177 -13.77 -6.16 -28.97
C ASP A 177 -14.96 -6.97 -29.50
N ALA A 178 -15.48 -6.59 -30.67
CA ALA A 178 -16.63 -7.26 -31.27
C ALA A 178 -16.35 -8.74 -31.56
N ALA A 179 -15.13 -9.07 -32.01
CA ALA A 179 -14.68 -10.44 -32.23
C ALA A 179 -14.73 -11.26 -30.92
N ALA A 180 -14.34 -10.65 -29.80
CA ALA A 180 -14.35 -11.29 -28.51
C ALA A 180 -15.78 -11.53 -28.00
N VAL A 181 -16.70 -10.60 -28.28
CA VAL A 181 -18.14 -10.75 -28.00
C VAL A 181 -18.77 -11.85 -28.84
N ASP A 182 -18.42 -11.95 -30.13
CA ASP A 182 -18.93 -12.97 -31.03
C ASP A 182 -18.43 -14.38 -30.69
N ALA A 183 -17.31 -14.50 -29.97
CA ALA A 183 -16.80 -15.76 -29.45
C ALA A 183 -17.54 -16.27 -28.19
N LEU A 184 -18.23 -15.40 -27.44
CA LEU A 184 -18.89 -15.76 -26.18
C LEU A 184 -20.03 -16.80 -26.31
N PRO A 185 -20.90 -16.79 -27.35
CA PRO A 185 -22.02 -17.73 -27.44
C PRO A 185 -21.62 -19.16 -27.84
N GLN A 186 -20.39 -19.42 -28.30
CA GLN A 186 -19.97 -20.74 -28.78
C GLN A 186 -19.41 -21.66 -27.67
N LEU A 187 -19.37 -21.19 -26.43
CA LEU A 187 -18.98 -21.99 -25.27
C LEU A 187 -20.17 -22.82 -24.78
N SER A 188 -20.29 -24.05 -25.30
CA SER A 188 -21.25 -25.06 -24.86
C SER A 188 -21.07 -25.39 -23.35
N PRO A 189 -22.13 -25.72 -22.59
CA PRO A 189 -22.03 -26.06 -21.16
C PRO A 189 -21.17 -27.30 -20.84
N ALA A 190 -20.64 -28.00 -21.86
CA ALA A 190 -19.78 -29.16 -21.73
C ALA A 190 -18.28 -28.89 -22.05
N ALA A 191 -17.89 -27.66 -22.38
CA ALA A 191 -16.49 -27.31 -22.54
C ALA A 191 -15.86 -27.05 -21.17
N GLU A 192 -14.64 -27.57 -20.93
CA GLU A 192 -13.86 -27.20 -19.74
C GLU A 192 -13.74 -25.67 -19.63
N PRO A 193 -13.86 -25.12 -18.42
CA PRO A 193 -13.97 -23.68 -18.23
C PRO A 193 -12.70 -22.97 -18.69
N LEU A 194 -12.82 -22.14 -19.74
CA LEU A 194 -11.83 -21.12 -20.08
C LEU A 194 -11.67 -20.20 -18.87
N SER A 195 -10.46 -20.16 -18.32
CA SER A 195 -10.17 -19.44 -17.08
C SER A 195 -10.41 -17.93 -17.24
N GLY A 196 -11.40 -17.39 -16.51
CA GLY A 196 -11.33 -16.00 -16.01
C GLY A 196 -12.40 -15.00 -16.48
N ALA A 197 -13.24 -15.31 -17.47
CA ALA A 197 -14.19 -14.33 -18.04
C ALA A 197 -15.65 -14.53 -17.59
N ALA A 198 -15.99 -15.80 -17.37
CA ALA A 198 -17.24 -16.21 -16.78
C ALA A 198 -16.87 -17.01 -15.54
N GLY A 199 -17.25 -16.53 -14.35
CA GLY A 199 -17.58 -17.52 -13.32
C GLY A 199 -18.61 -18.48 -13.93
N PRO A 200 -18.79 -19.71 -13.41
CA PRO A 200 -19.75 -20.68 -13.93
C PRO A 200 -21.23 -20.20 -14.01
N HIS A 201 -21.50 -18.92 -13.74
CA HIS A 201 -22.78 -18.25 -13.68
C HIS A 201 -22.89 -16.97 -14.53
N ALA A 202 -22.01 -16.76 -15.53
CA ALA A 202 -22.16 -15.63 -16.45
C ALA A 202 -23.10 -15.97 -17.61
N SER A 203 -23.97 -15.03 -18.00
CA SER A 203 -24.80 -15.15 -19.22
C SER A 203 -24.69 -13.89 -20.08
N VAL A 204 -24.63 -14.09 -21.39
CA VAL A 204 -24.55 -13.01 -22.38
C VAL A 204 -25.84 -12.97 -23.18
N ARG A 205 -26.48 -11.80 -23.25
CA ARG A 205 -27.73 -11.59 -23.99
C ARG A 205 -27.59 -10.37 -24.89
N ARG A 206 -27.95 -10.49 -26.17
CA ARG A 206 -28.16 -9.33 -27.04
C ARG A 206 -29.50 -8.69 -26.65
N SER A 207 -29.47 -7.49 -26.09
CA SER A 207 -30.67 -6.75 -25.63
C SER A 207 -31.28 -5.88 -26.71
N GLY A 208 -30.54 -5.59 -27.79
CA GLY A 208 -31.01 -4.84 -28.96
C GLY A 208 -29.96 -4.78 -30.08
N PRO A 209 -30.27 -4.11 -31.21
CA PRO A 209 -29.30 -3.87 -32.27
C PRO A 209 -28.09 -3.10 -31.74
N GLY A 210 -26.93 -3.77 -31.70
CA GLY A 210 -25.70 -3.18 -31.19
C GLY A 210 -25.63 -3.05 -29.66
N GLU A 211 -26.48 -3.73 -28.89
CA GLU A 211 -26.40 -3.74 -27.42
C GLU A 211 -26.22 -5.17 -26.90
N ILE A 212 -25.30 -5.35 -25.96
CA ILE A 212 -25.07 -6.61 -25.26
C ILE A 212 -25.18 -6.41 -23.75
N GLN A 213 -25.72 -7.41 -23.07
CA GLN A 213 -25.80 -7.49 -21.63
C GLN A 213 -25.03 -8.71 -21.14
N ILE A 214 -24.12 -8.50 -20.21
CA ILE A 214 -23.40 -9.57 -19.49
C ILE A 214 -23.93 -9.57 -18.07
N THR A 215 -24.54 -10.68 -17.66
CA THR A 215 -25.07 -10.88 -16.31
C THR A 215 -24.17 -11.85 -15.56
N ASN A 216 -23.71 -11.46 -14.37
CA ASN A 216 -22.96 -12.31 -13.45
C ASN A 216 -23.73 -12.44 -12.15
N ASP A 217 -24.08 -13.66 -11.76
CA ASP A 217 -24.54 -13.94 -10.40
C ASP A 217 -23.30 -14.08 -9.49
N ILE A 218 -23.24 -13.29 -8.42
CA ILE A 218 -22.11 -13.22 -7.50
C ILE A 218 -22.36 -14.22 -6.37
N PRO A 219 -21.49 -15.22 -6.17
CA PRO A 219 -21.74 -16.26 -5.20
C PRO A 219 -21.67 -15.71 -3.76
N PRO A 220 -22.46 -16.25 -2.82
CA PRO A 220 -22.53 -15.75 -1.45
C PRO A 220 -21.17 -15.71 -0.73
N GLU A 221 -20.25 -16.63 -1.03
CA GLU A 221 -18.90 -16.63 -0.44
C GLU A 221 -18.04 -15.41 -0.80
N SER A 222 -18.44 -14.61 -1.79
CA SER A 222 -17.73 -13.38 -2.17
C SER A 222 -17.96 -12.21 -1.20
N PHE A 223 -18.94 -12.34 -0.29
CA PHE A 223 -19.21 -11.35 0.74
C PHE A 223 -18.42 -11.68 2.00
N ALA A 224 -17.70 -10.69 2.54
CA ALA A 224 -16.86 -10.88 3.72
C ALA A 224 -17.67 -11.45 4.90
N PRO A 225 -17.17 -12.49 5.60
CA PRO A 225 -17.92 -13.21 6.65
C PRO A 225 -18.28 -12.37 7.89
N GLY A 226 -17.88 -11.10 7.94
CA GLY A 226 -18.08 -10.22 9.10
C GLY A 226 -19.51 -9.72 9.32
N ALA A 227 -20.41 -9.80 8.33
CA ALA A 227 -21.77 -9.25 8.46
C ALA A 227 -22.83 -10.27 8.91
N ALA A 228 -22.59 -11.58 8.74
CA ALA A 228 -23.61 -12.61 8.93
C ALA A 228 -23.49 -13.41 10.24
N ALA A 229 -22.42 -13.22 11.02
CA ALA A 229 -22.11 -14.10 12.16
C ALA A 229 -22.74 -13.70 13.50
N ALA A 230 -23.35 -12.51 13.60
CA ALA A 230 -23.84 -11.99 14.89
C ALA A 230 -25.28 -12.42 15.26
N GLU A 231 -26.05 -12.92 14.31
CA GLU A 231 -27.44 -13.36 14.52
C GLU A 231 -27.54 -14.79 14.02
N GLY A 232 -27.85 -15.74 14.90
CA GLY A 232 -27.69 -17.20 14.71
C GLY A 232 -28.53 -17.87 13.62
N GLU A 233 -28.90 -17.17 12.55
CA GLU A 233 -29.63 -17.67 11.40
C GLU A 233 -28.92 -17.22 10.12
N ALA A 234 -28.53 -18.18 9.27
CA ALA A 234 -27.71 -17.90 8.09
C ALA A 234 -28.47 -17.00 7.10
N ALA A 235 -28.14 -15.70 7.10
CA ALA A 235 -28.68 -14.75 6.13
C ALA A 235 -28.40 -15.23 4.70
N ARG A 236 -29.45 -15.31 3.88
CA ARG A 236 -29.28 -15.62 2.44
C ARG A 236 -28.93 -14.32 1.73
N VAL A 237 -27.72 -14.25 1.18
CA VAL A 237 -27.27 -13.14 0.35
C VAL A 237 -27.23 -13.62 -1.10
N GLN A 238 -27.95 -12.94 -1.98
CA GLN A 238 -27.86 -13.12 -3.43
C GLN A 238 -27.46 -11.79 -4.04
N ALA A 239 -26.49 -11.82 -4.93
CA ALA A 239 -26.10 -10.62 -5.65
C ALA A 239 -25.97 -10.89 -7.13
N ARG A 240 -26.32 -9.88 -7.92
CA ARG A 240 -26.32 -9.92 -9.38
C ARG A 240 -25.74 -8.63 -9.91
N ALA A 241 -24.80 -8.74 -10.85
CA ALA A 241 -24.26 -7.63 -11.61
C ALA A 241 -24.64 -7.77 -13.08
N VAL A 242 -25.32 -6.77 -13.64
CA VAL A 242 -25.66 -6.67 -15.06
C VAL A 242 -24.87 -5.54 -15.69
N ARG A 243 -24.06 -5.86 -16.69
CA ARG A 243 -23.27 -4.89 -17.46
C ARG A 243 -23.84 -4.77 -18.86
N THR A 244 -24.16 -3.56 -19.28
CA THR A 244 -24.70 -3.26 -20.60
C THR A 244 -23.65 -2.51 -21.41
N TYR A 245 -23.36 -3.01 -22.61
CA TYR A 245 -22.43 -2.40 -23.54
C TYR A 245 -23.14 -2.05 -24.85
N ALA A 246 -22.73 -0.97 -25.49
CA ALA A 246 -23.21 -0.57 -26.80
C ALA A 246 -22.08 -0.55 -27.83
N ALA A 247 -22.40 -0.99 -29.04
CA ALA A 247 -21.50 -1.03 -30.17
C ALA A 247 -21.12 0.38 -30.63
N ARG A 248 -19.82 0.54 -30.89
CA ARG A 248 -19.15 1.73 -31.42
C ARG A 248 -18.04 1.26 -32.35
N GLY A 249 -18.37 1.13 -33.63
CA GLY A 249 -17.46 0.52 -34.62
C GLY A 249 -17.22 -0.96 -34.31
N GLN A 250 -15.95 -1.34 -34.20
CA GLN A 250 -15.53 -2.73 -33.90
C GLN A 250 -15.44 -3.02 -32.40
N LYS A 251 -15.87 -2.09 -31.54
CA LYS A 251 -15.81 -2.21 -30.08
C LYS A 251 -17.18 -2.03 -29.45
N TYR A 252 -17.36 -2.58 -28.26
CA TYR A 252 -18.51 -2.39 -27.39
C TYR A 252 -18.07 -1.60 -26.18
N LEU A 253 -18.64 -0.42 -25.97
CA LEU A 253 -18.33 0.43 -24.82
C LEU A 253 -19.34 0.18 -23.71
N LEU A 254 -18.86 0.07 -22.48
CA LEU A 254 -19.70 -0.05 -21.30
C LEU A 254 -20.53 1.23 -21.14
N GLN A 255 -21.84 1.04 -21.02
CA GLN A 255 -22.80 2.14 -20.82
C GLN A 255 -23.44 2.11 -19.45
N ARG A 256 -23.66 0.91 -18.89
CA ARG A 256 -24.40 0.76 -17.64
C ARG A 256 -23.93 -0.45 -16.87
N VAL A 257 -23.73 -0.28 -15.57
CA VAL A 257 -23.56 -1.36 -14.60
C VAL A 257 -24.70 -1.27 -13.61
N GLU A 258 -25.39 -2.38 -13.38
CA GLU A 258 -26.44 -2.48 -12.37
C GLU A 258 -26.09 -3.62 -11.42
N VAL A 259 -25.91 -3.30 -10.15
CA VAL A 259 -25.66 -4.26 -9.08
C VAL A 259 -26.90 -4.32 -8.20
N THR A 260 -27.46 -5.52 -8.04
CA THR A 260 -28.55 -5.78 -7.09
C THR A 260 -28.05 -6.75 -6.04
N VAL A 261 -28.23 -6.41 -4.77
CA VAL A 261 -27.93 -7.28 -3.62
C VAL A 261 -29.23 -7.49 -2.84
N ASP A 262 -29.72 -8.72 -2.86
CA ASP A 262 -30.85 -9.17 -2.04
C ASP A 262 -30.30 -9.87 -0.79
N ARG A 263 -30.65 -9.37 0.40
CA ARG A 263 -30.37 -9.99 1.69
C ARG A 263 -31.69 -10.39 2.34
N GLN A 264 -31.80 -11.64 2.76
CA GLN A 264 -32.97 -12.14 3.46
C GLN A 264 -32.59 -12.58 4.87
N THR A 265 -33.27 -12.01 5.87
CA THR A 265 -33.24 -12.41 7.28
C THR A 265 -34.62 -12.90 7.72
N ALA A 266 -34.75 -13.43 8.94
CA ALA A 266 -35.99 -14.04 9.42
C ALA A 266 -37.23 -13.12 9.39
N GLY A 267 -37.03 -11.81 9.52
CA GLY A 267 -38.11 -10.82 9.60
C GLY A 267 -38.14 -9.79 8.47
N ALA A 268 -37.12 -9.75 7.61
CA ALA A 268 -37.01 -8.72 6.57
C ALA A 268 -36.24 -9.20 5.33
N ARG A 269 -36.57 -8.60 4.20
CA ARG A 269 -35.79 -8.65 2.96
C ARG A 269 -35.28 -7.25 2.66
N VAL A 270 -33.97 -7.12 2.50
CA VAL A 270 -33.31 -5.88 2.09
C VAL A 270 -32.83 -6.07 0.66
N ARG A 271 -33.31 -5.23 -0.26
CA ARG A 271 -32.84 -5.15 -1.64
C ARG A 271 -32.11 -3.84 -1.84
N GLU A 272 -30.80 -3.93 -2.06
CA GLU A 272 -29.96 -2.81 -2.47
C GLU A 272 -29.82 -2.87 -4.00
N ARG A 273 -30.07 -1.75 -4.67
CA ARG A 273 -29.92 -1.62 -6.12
C ARG A 273 -29.06 -0.39 -6.40
N GLN A 274 -27.93 -0.60 -7.06
CA GLN A 274 -27.04 0.46 -7.50
C GLN A 274 -26.93 0.42 -9.03
N VAL A 275 -27.18 1.55 -9.68
CA VAL A 275 -27.05 1.72 -11.12
C VAL A 275 -25.99 2.78 -11.39
N SER A 276 -24.98 2.40 -12.16
CA SER A 276 -23.96 3.32 -12.66
C SER A 276 -24.06 3.44 -14.17
N ARG A 277 -24.25 4.65 -14.67
CA ARG A 277 -24.21 4.96 -16.11
C ARG A 277 -22.85 5.53 -16.44
N VAL A 278 -22.16 4.93 -17.39
CA VAL A 278 -20.78 5.25 -17.76
C VAL A 278 -20.79 5.99 -19.09
N ARG A 279 -20.16 7.17 -19.08
CA ARG A 279 -19.90 7.98 -20.27
C ARG A 279 -18.39 8.08 -20.47
N LEU A 280 -17.86 7.28 -21.39
CA LEU A 280 -16.45 7.36 -21.77
C LEU A 280 -16.18 8.71 -22.46
N LEU A 281 -15.31 9.53 -21.89
CA LEU A 281 -14.95 10.84 -22.43
C LEU A 281 -13.71 10.76 -23.31
N ARG A 282 -12.68 10.04 -22.85
CA ARG A 282 -11.45 9.79 -23.62
C ARG A 282 -10.93 8.39 -23.33
N TYR A 283 -10.27 7.82 -24.31
CA TYR A 283 -9.61 6.53 -24.22
C TYR A 283 -8.41 6.55 -25.15
N HIS A 284 -7.26 6.12 -24.64
CA HIS A 284 -6.07 5.88 -25.42
C HIS A 284 -5.56 4.50 -25.07
N GLN A 285 -5.14 3.76 -26.09
CA GLN A 285 -4.53 2.45 -25.93
C GLN A 285 -3.13 2.54 -26.53
N SER A 286 -2.14 2.00 -25.83
CA SER A 286 -0.78 1.85 -26.35
C SER A 286 -0.54 0.36 -26.62
N PRO A 287 -0.76 -0.13 -27.86
CA PRO A 287 -0.60 -1.55 -28.18
C PRO A 287 0.81 -2.06 -27.90
N GLN A 288 1.82 -1.20 -28.07
CA GLN A 288 3.21 -1.52 -27.78
C GLN A 288 3.42 -1.78 -26.28
N HIS A 289 3.07 -0.84 -25.41
CA HIS A 289 3.23 -1.02 -23.96
C HIS A 289 2.35 -2.15 -23.43
N ASP A 290 1.13 -2.34 -23.96
CA ASP A 290 0.27 -3.48 -23.65
C ASP A 290 0.94 -4.81 -24.04
N ARG A 291 1.56 -4.89 -25.22
CA ARG A 291 2.31 -6.07 -25.67
C ARG A 291 3.51 -6.35 -24.78
N GLU A 292 4.32 -5.34 -24.47
CA GLU A 292 5.47 -5.46 -23.56
C GLU A 292 5.04 -5.97 -22.18
N ARG A 293 3.92 -5.46 -21.64
CA ARG A 293 3.34 -5.95 -20.39
C ARG A 293 2.87 -7.40 -20.49
N ARG A 294 2.17 -7.76 -21.56
CA ARG A 294 1.75 -9.15 -21.80
C ARG A 294 2.95 -10.09 -21.89
N GLU A 295 4.03 -9.69 -22.57
CA GLU A 295 5.26 -10.48 -22.66
C GLU A 295 5.94 -10.65 -21.30
N ARG A 296 6.04 -9.56 -20.50
CA ARG A 296 6.53 -9.64 -19.11
C ARG A 296 5.67 -10.57 -18.24
N ARG A 297 4.37 -10.66 -18.51
CA ARG A 297 3.45 -11.59 -17.83
C ARG A 297 3.52 -13.02 -18.36
N ARG A 298 3.79 -13.24 -19.65
CA ARG A 298 3.89 -14.60 -20.24
C ARG A 298 4.98 -15.45 -19.59
N GLY A 299 6.02 -14.81 -19.03
CA GLY A 299 7.06 -15.49 -18.23
C GLY A 299 6.73 -15.66 -16.75
N ARG A 300 5.61 -15.11 -16.27
CA ARG A 300 5.15 -15.24 -14.88
C ARG A 300 3.93 -16.17 -14.86
N PRO A 301 3.89 -17.22 -14.03
CA PRO A 301 2.70 -18.06 -13.94
C PRO A 301 1.48 -17.19 -13.61
N VAL A 302 0.55 -17.09 -14.56
CA VAL A 302 -0.73 -16.41 -14.37
C VAL A 302 -1.45 -17.20 -13.29
N ARG A 303 -1.69 -16.57 -12.13
CA ARG A 303 -2.38 -17.19 -11.01
C ARG A 303 -3.88 -17.27 -11.30
N THR A 304 -4.26 -18.07 -12.28
CA THR A 304 -5.63 -18.39 -12.62
C THR A 304 -5.83 -19.87 -12.34
N GLN A 305 -6.64 -20.15 -11.32
CA GLN A 305 -7.02 -21.48 -10.80
C GLN A 305 -6.06 -22.08 -9.75
N MET A 306 -6.67 -22.44 -8.60
CA MET A 306 -6.16 -23.47 -7.72
C MET A 306 -6.20 -24.78 -8.52
N GLU A 307 -5.06 -25.18 -9.10
CA GLU A 307 -4.93 -26.52 -9.64
C GLU A 307 -5.07 -27.53 -8.48
N PRO A 308 -5.96 -28.53 -8.55
CA PRO A 308 -5.93 -29.63 -7.61
C PRO A 308 -4.67 -30.44 -7.94
N GLN A 309 -3.58 -30.21 -7.21
CA GLN A 309 -2.39 -31.04 -7.37
C GLN A 309 -2.77 -32.48 -7.03
N ALA A 310 -2.69 -33.30 -8.07
CA ALA A 310 -2.95 -34.73 -8.06
C ALA A 310 -2.16 -35.43 -6.95
N ASP A 311 -2.82 -36.43 -6.35
CA ASP A 311 -2.25 -37.39 -5.43
C ASP A 311 -0.88 -37.91 -5.94
N GLY A 312 0.22 -37.52 -5.31
CA GLY A 312 1.52 -37.99 -5.79
C GLY A 312 2.76 -37.38 -5.17
N CYS A 313 2.91 -37.46 -3.84
CA CYS A 313 4.23 -37.63 -3.21
C CYS A 313 4.04 -38.05 -1.74
N ILE A 314 3.74 -39.34 -1.55
CA ILE A 314 3.99 -40.00 -0.27
C ILE A 314 5.45 -40.47 -0.30
N THR A 315 6.32 -39.84 0.48
CA THR A 315 7.49 -40.53 1.03
C THR A 315 7.22 -40.81 2.51
N PRO A 316 7.37 -42.07 2.97
CA PRO A 316 7.31 -42.37 4.39
C PRO A 316 8.53 -41.77 5.08
N LEU A 317 8.31 -41.25 6.30
CA LEU A 317 9.35 -40.81 7.21
C LEU A 317 10.43 -41.89 7.36
N SER A 318 11.60 -41.65 6.81
CA SER A 318 12.85 -42.15 7.38
C SER A 318 13.94 -41.11 7.19
N THR A 319 14.46 -40.65 8.33
CA THR A 319 15.72 -39.91 8.55
C THR A 319 16.64 -39.81 7.33
N GLY A 320 16.69 -38.64 6.69
CA GLY A 320 17.68 -38.34 5.65
C GLY A 320 17.53 -36.92 5.13
N LEU A 321 18.58 -36.11 5.29
CA LEU A 321 18.70 -34.76 4.73
C LEU A 321 18.54 -34.81 3.21
N GLY A 322 17.44 -34.25 2.69
CA GLY A 322 17.20 -34.05 1.27
C GLY A 322 16.28 -32.85 1.07
N THR A 323 16.83 -31.77 0.51
CA THR A 323 16.10 -30.54 0.18
C THR A 323 15.24 -30.76 -1.05
N ALA A 324 13.93 -30.96 -0.86
CA ALA A 324 12.94 -30.77 -1.91
C ALA A 324 12.35 -29.36 -1.76
N SER A 325 12.71 -28.46 -2.68
CA SER A 325 12.18 -27.10 -2.77
C SER A 325 10.83 -27.12 -3.48
N CYS A 326 9.75 -26.91 -2.73
CA CYS A 326 8.46 -26.53 -3.30
C CYS A 326 8.48 -25.02 -3.54
N GLU A 327 8.71 -24.61 -4.79
CA GLU A 327 8.64 -23.22 -5.23
C GLU A 327 7.18 -22.78 -5.40
N LEU A 328 6.66 -21.95 -4.48
CA LEU A 328 5.42 -21.20 -4.68
C LEU A 328 5.40 -19.88 -3.89
N SER A 329 5.67 -18.76 -4.57
CA SER A 329 5.08 -17.41 -4.34
C SER A 329 5.60 -16.47 -5.43
N PRO A 330 4.85 -15.48 -5.95
CA PRO A 330 5.43 -14.49 -6.87
C PRO A 330 6.49 -13.69 -6.13
N GLU A 331 7.73 -13.85 -6.57
CA GLU A 331 8.87 -13.12 -6.02
C GLU A 331 8.64 -11.61 -6.14
N GLU A 332 8.80 -10.93 -5.01
CA GLU A 332 9.26 -9.54 -4.95
C GLU A 332 10.32 -9.38 -6.06
N PRO A 333 10.28 -8.32 -6.90
CA PRO A 333 11.27 -8.16 -7.98
C PRO A 333 12.66 -8.48 -7.42
N PRO A 334 13.48 -9.29 -8.15
CA PRO A 334 14.77 -9.71 -7.62
C PRO A 334 15.48 -8.46 -7.12
N PRO A 335 15.99 -8.48 -5.88
CA PRO A 335 16.68 -7.33 -5.34
C PRO A 335 17.72 -6.87 -6.38
N PRO A 336 17.93 -5.56 -6.56
CA PRO A 336 19.04 -5.10 -7.39
C PRO A 336 20.29 -5.88 -6.99
N ASP A 337 21.06 -6.34 -8.00
CA ASP A 337 22.24 -7.17 -7.78
C ASP A 337 23.05 -6.65 -6.60
N GLU A 338 23.45 -7.56 -5.70
CA GLU A 338 24.24 -7.20 -4.53
C GLU A 338 25.41 -6.33 -5.00
N PRO A 339 25.49 -5.05 -4.58
CA PRO A 339 26.60 -4.22 -4.98
C PRO A 339 27.86 -4.96 -4.51
N PRO A 340 28.84 -5.20 -5.40
CA PRO A 340 29.96 -6.06 -5.11
C PRO A 340 30.58 -5.63 -3.78
N PRO A 341 31.01 -6.58 -2.92
CA PRO A 341 31.70 -6.23 -1.67
C PRO A 341 32.81 -5.27 -2.05
N ALA A 342 32.72 -4.05 -1.54
CA ALA A 342 33.61 -2.99 -1.99
C ALA A 342 35.04 -3.45 -1.72
N ASP A 343 35.82 -3.64 -2.80
CA ASP A 343 37.27 -3.62 -2.69
C ASP A 343 37.66 -2.42 -1.83
N PRO A 344 38.69 -2.51 -0.98
CA PRO A 344 39.07 -1.42 -0.09
C PRO A 344 39.34 -0.17 -0.93
N CYS A 345 38.35 0.73 -0.97
CA CYS A 345 38.44 1.94 -1.77
C CYS A 345 39.59 2.80 -1.24
N PRO A 346 40.51 3.26 -2.10
CA PRO A 346 41.67 4.03 -1.66
C PRO A 346 41.23 5.25 -0.86
N GLN A 347 41.86 5.47 0.29
CA GLN A 347 41.57 6.63 1.14
C GLN A 347 42.05 7.89 0.40
N VAL A 348 41.12 8.82 0.12
CA VAL A 348 41.44 10.13 -0.46
C VAL A 348 41.17 11.16 0.64
N TYR A 349 42.22 11.75 1.21
CA TYR A 349 42.09 12.71 2.32
C TYR A 349 41.74 14.13 1.85
N SER A 350 40.77 14.25 0.96
CA SER A 350 40.27 15.54 0.47
C SER A 350 38.76 15.50 0.33
N GLY A 351 38.07 16.48 0.91
CA GLY A 351 36.63 16.62 0.76
C GLY A 351 35.89 16.87 2.06
N VAL A 352 34.61 16.53 2.06
CA VAL A 352 33.67 16.76 3.17
C VAL A 352 33.82 15.66 4.21
N ASN A 353 33.77 16.01 5.50
CA ASN A 353 33.68 14.99 6.56
C ASN A 353 32.24 14.49 6.66
N VAL A 354 32.08 13.21 6.93
CA VAL A 354 30.78 12.57 7.14
C VAL A 354 30.77 11.95 8.54
N LEU A 355 29.79 12.34 9.34
CA LEU A 355 29.54 11.73 10.64
C LEU A 355 28.23 10.95 10.56
N PHE A 356 28.30 9.65 10.83
CA PHE A 356 27.14 8.78 10.90
C PHE A 356 26.74 8.53 12.35
N GLN A 357 25.51 8.92 12.69
CA GLN A 357 24.93 8.70 14.01
C GLN A 357 23.91 7.56 13.95
N HIS A 358 24.21 6.47 14.65
CA HIS A 358 23.31 5.32 14.75
C HIS A 358 22.08 5.62 15.61
N GLY A 359 21.09 4.75 15.50
CA GLY A 359 19.84 4.82 16.24
C GLY A 359 19.76 3.91 17.46
N PHE A 360 18.53 3.63 17.89
CA PHE A 360 18.21 2.62 18.89
C PHE A 360 18.84 1.27 18.58
N LEU A 361 19.20 0.52 19.63
CA LEU A 361 19.62 -0.88 19.55
C LEU A 361 20.80 -1.14 18.62
N SER A 362 21.57 -0.11 18.33
CA SER A 362 22.69 -0.19 17.39
C SER A 362 23.87 0.61 17.92
N GLY A 363 24.98 0.54 17.18
CA GLY A 363 26.20 1.29 17.42
C GLY A 363 26.79 1.73 16.09
N GLY A 364 27.97 2.34 16.11
CA GLY A 364 28.64 2.83 14.91
C GLY A 364 28.86 1.76 13.81
N SER A 365 28.97 0.49 14.17
CA SER A 365 29.17 -0.63 13.23
C SER A 365 27.99 -0.85 12.27
N THR A 366 26.78 -0.41 12.62
CA THR A 366 25.60 -0.52 11.73
C THR A 366 25.81 0.20 10.39
N TRP A 367 26.70 1.20 10.38
CA TRP A 367 27.02 2.00 9.20
C TRP A 367 28.15 1.41 8.34
N GLU A 368 28.77 0.28 8.69
CA GLU A 368 29.89 -0.31 7.93
C GLU A 368 29.65 -0.40 6.42
N ARG A 369 28.48 -0.89 6.04
CA ARG A 369 28.12 -1.04 4.64
C ARG A 369 27.95 0.31 3.93
N MET A 370 27.15 1.20 4.52
CA MET A 370 26.87 2.53 3.98
C MET A 370 28.11 3.42 3.93
N ASP A 371 28.95 3.36 4.96
CA ASP A 371 30.25 4.04 5.04
C ASP A 371 31.16 3.62 3.89
N GLY A 372 31.24 2.33 3.61
CA GLY A 372 31.95 1.78 2.44
C GLY A 372 31.44 2.40 1.14
N TRP A 373 30.12 2.36 0.91
CA TRP A 373 29.53 2.95 -0.29
C TRP A 373 29.79 4.46 -0.44
N VAL A 374 29.59 5.24 0.63
CA VAL A 374 29.86 6.68 0.62
C VAL A 374 31.34 6.94 0.31
N ARG A 375 32.25 6.20 0.94
CA ARG A 375 33.69 6.37 0.73
C ARG A 375 34.13 6.03 -0.69
N CYS A 376 33.50 5.04 -1.31
CA CYS A 376 33.82 4.62 -2.67
C CYS A 376 33.27 5.59 -3.73
N GLU A 377 32.09 6.15 -3.50
CA GLU A 377 31.42 7.00 -4.48
C GLU A 377 31.84 8.47 -4.40
N PHE A 378 32.18 8.97 -3.21
CA PHE A 378 32.37 10.40 -2.97
C PHE A 378 33.79 10.78 -2.54
N GLN A 379 34.18 12.01 -2.87
CA GLN A 379 35.38 12.67 -2.34
C GLN A 379 35.09 13.18 -0.92
N THR A 380 35.33 12.32 0.04
CA THR A 380 35.13 12.57 1.47
C THR A 380 36.46 12.47 2.21
N ASN A 381 36.62 13.24 3.28
CA ASN A 381 37.84 13.24 4.08
C ASN A 381 37.75 12.27 5.25
N LEU A 382 37.12 12.68 6.35
CA LEU A 382 36.97 11.85 7.54
C LEU A 382 35.57 11.24 7.61
N HIS A 383 35.50 9.96 7.96
CA HIS A 383 34.25 9.24 8.25
C HIS A 383 34.22 8.81 9.71
N ILE A 384 33.18 9.20 10.43
CA ILE A 384 33.08 8.99 11.88
C ILE A 384 31.81 8.23 12.18
N ARG A 385 31.92 7.20 13.02
CA ARG A 385 30.80 6.33 13.40
C ARG A 385 30.91 6.06 14.90
N PRO A 386 30.64 7.06 15.76
CA PRO A 386 30.73 6.84 17.20
C PRO A 386 29.66 5.83 17.62
N SER A 387 29.95 5.07 18.68
CA SER A 387 28.96 4.22 19.35
C SER A 387 28.58 4.90 20.66
N LEU A 388 27.52 5.70 20.61
CA LEU A 388 26.97 6.39 21.78
C LEU A 388 26.04 5.46 22.56
N ASN A 389 25.81 5.77 23.84
CA ASN A 389 24.79 5.05 24.60
C ASN A 389 23.39 5.48 24.13
N TRP A 390 22.73 4.68 23.30
CA TRP A 390 21.43 5.05 22.73
C TRP A 390 20.30 5.17 23.78
N ILE A 391 20.48 4.59 24.98
CA ILE A 391 19.45 4.51 26.04
C ILE A 391 19.25 5.86 26.75
N VAL A 392 20.28 6.71 26.80
CA VAL A 392 20.18 8.01 27.48
C VAL A 392 19.43 9.03 26.63
N SER A 393 19.00 10.14 27.23
CA SER A 393 18.25 11.19 26.53
C SER A 393 19.02 11.73 25.32
N ILE A 394 18.30 12.21 24.30
CA ILE A 394 18.91 12.76 23.08
C ILE A 394 19.85 13.94 23.39
N PRO A 395 19.53 14.86 24.33
CA PRO A 395 20.48 15.89 24.76
C PRO A 395 21.78 15.32 25.35
N ALA A 396 21.72 14.22 26.10
CA ALA A 396 22.92 13.58 26.65
C ALA A 396 23.75 12.93 25.53
N GLN A 397 23.11 12.23 24.58
CA GLN A 397 23.78 11.68 23.40
C GLN A 397 24.44 12.80 22.56
N ARG A 398 23.77 13.93 22.34
CA ARG A 398 24.36 15.10 21.70
C ARG A 398 25.62 15.57 22.43
N ASP A 399 25.56 15.64 23.76
CA ASP A 399 26.69 16.12 24.56
C ASP A 399 27.89 15.16 24.49
N GLU A 400 27.65 13.85 24.42
CA GLU A 400 28.67 12.84 24.11
C GLU A 400 29.21 12.97 22.68
N LEU A 401 28.40 13.46 21.73
CA LEU A 401 28.80 13.69 20.34
C LEU A 401 29.61 14.99 20.15
N ARG A 402 29.57 15.92 21.11
CA ARG A 402 30.24 17.23 21.00
C ARG A 402 31.74 17.18 20.74
N PRO A 403 32.55 16.30 21.36
CA PRO A 403 34.01 16.29 21.12
C PRO A 403 34.40 15.96 19.68
N TYR A 404 33.48 15.33 18.93
CA TYR A 404 33.71 14.97 17.55
C TYR A 404 33.66 16.25 16.67
N VAL A 405 32.54 16.97 16.58
CA VAL A 405 32.34 18.02 15.55
C VAL A 405 33.42 19.14 15.47
N PRO A 406 33.93 19.74 16.58
CA PRO A 406 34.94 20.81 16.52
C PRO A 406 36.30 20.37 15.98
N THR A 407 36.61 19.08 16.04
CA THR A 407 37.94 18.53 15.73
C THR A 407 38.20 18.43 14.22
N TYR A 408 37.16 18.56 13.39
CA TYR A 408 37.23 18.12 11.99
C TYR A 408 37.26 19.24 10.94
N GLY A 409 37.43 20.48 11.36
CA GLY A 409 37.47 21.64 10.45
C GLY A 409 36.06 22.10 10.03
N ASN A 410 35.95 22.68 8.84
CA ASN A 410 34.72 23.27 8.33
C ASN A 410 33.99 22.29 7.39
N GLY A 411 32.69 22.08 7.64
CA GLY A 411 31.75 21.56 6.66
C GLY A 411 31.40 20.08 6.81
N THR A 412 31.13 19.60 8.03
CA THR A 412 30.73 18.20 8.27
C THR A 412 29.27 17.97 7.87
N VAL A 413 28.99 16.86 7.17
CA VAL A 413 27.63 16.38 6.94
C VAL A 413 27.29 15.33 8.00
N LEU A 414 26.21 15.57 8.75
CA LEU A 414 25.73 14.62 9.75
C LEU A 414 24.64 13.75 9.12
N VAL A 415 24.79 12.45 9.18
CA VAL A 415 23.80 11.48 8.69
C VAL A 415 23.33 10.67 9.89
N GLY A 416 22.07 10.82 10.28
CA GLY A 416 21.53 10.12 11.44
C GLY A 416 20.39 9.19 11.06
N HIS A 417 20.36 8.00 11.64
CA HIS A 417 19.30 7.01 11.47
C HIS A 417 18.44 6.91 12.73
N SER A 418 17.13 6.74 12.60
CA SER A 418 16.21 6.63 13.74
C SER A 418 16.33 7.85 14.68
N ASN A 419 16.28 7.70 16.00
CA ASN A 419 16.60 8.77 16.96
C ASN A 419 18.01 9.36 16.77
N GLY A 420 18.95 8.63 16.15
CA GLY A 420 20.24 9.17 15.75
C GLY A 420 20.14 10.37 14.81
N GLY A 421 19.07 10.47 14.01
CA GLY A 421 18.77 11.68 13.24
C GLY A 421 18.38 12.87 14.10
N LEU A 422 17.67 12.65 15.22
CA LEU A 422 17.38 13.70 16.18
C LEU A 422 18.63 14.14 16.96
N VAL A 423 19.52 13.20 17.29
CA VAL A 423 20.85 13.51 17.86
C VAL A 423 21.66 14.35 16.87
N ALA A 424 21.72 13.94 15.60
CA ALA A 424 22.41 14.69 14.54
C ALA A 424 21.82 16.09 14.35
N ARG A 425 20.48 16.23 14.33
CA ARG A 425 19.80 17.54 14.28
C ARG A 425 20.14 18.40 15.49
N SER A 426 20.02 17.86 16.71
CA SER A 426 20.34 18.60 17.94
C SER A 426 21.80 19.03 18.00
N MET A 427 22.71 18.21 17.47
CA MET A 427 24.13 18.54 17.35
C MET A 427 24.38 19.66 16.34
N ALA A 428 23.72 19.60 15.18
CA ALA A 428 23.79 20.66 14.19
C ALA A 428 23.27 22.00 14.74
N GLN A 429 22.14 21.97 15.47
CA GLN A 429 21.56 23.15 16.13
C GLN A 429 22.53 23.78 17.12
N TRP A 430 23.18 22.97 17.97
CA TRP A 430 24.23 23.46 18.87
C TRP A 430 25.43 24.05 18.11
N ALA A 431 25.79 23.47 16.97
CA ALA A 431 26.92 23.91 16.16
C ALA A 431 26.62 25.10 15.22
N GLN A 432 25.36 25.57 15.14
CA GLN A 432 25.00 26.70 14.25
C GLN A 432 25.72 28.00 14.63
N ASP A 433 26.04 28.19 15.92
CA ASP A 433 26.83 29.33 16.41
C ASP A 433 28.32 29.22 16.05
N MET A 434 28.73 28.16 15.37
CA MET A 434 30.08 27.93 14.86
C MET A 434 30.03 27.90 13.32
N PRO A 435 30.10 29.07 12.66
CA PRO A 435 29.89 29.17 11.22
C PRO A 435 30.74 28.19 10.42
N GLY A 436 30.08 27.46 9.52
CA GLY A 436 30.74 26.53 8.63
C GLY A 436 31.13 25.19 9.26
N ARG A 437 30.83 24.90 10.53
CA ARG A 437 31.17 23.58 11.13
C ARG A 437 30.31 22.44 10.61
N VAL A 438 28.99 22.65 10.53
CA VAL A 438 28.04 21.68 9.99
C VAL A 438 27.52 22.21 8.67
N ARG A 439 27.71 21.42 7.60
CA ARG A 439 27.20 21.74 6.26
C ARG A 439 25.71 21.40 6.15
N GLY A 440 25.28 20.32 6.80
CA GLY A 440 23.87 19.96 6.90
C GLY A 440 23.65 18.59 7.51
N VAL A 441 22.38 18.23 7.57
CA VAL A 441 21.88 17.03 8.22
C VAL A 441 21.01 16.23 7.24
N VAL A 442 21.28 14.93 7.18
CA VAL A 442 20.40 13.93 6.55
C VAL A 442 19.83 13.04 7.64
N THR A 443 18.51 12.96 7.74
CA THR A 443 17.83 12.01 8.63
C THR A 443 17.29 10.82 7.83
N LEU A 444 17.50 9.60 8.33
CA LEU A 444 17.01 8.36 7.75
C LEU A 444 16.01 7.75 8.74
N ASP A 445 14.73 7.68 8.35
CA ASP A 445 13.68 7.05 9.15
C ASP A 445 13.60 7.60 10.59
N SER A 446 13.96 8.87 10.77
CA SER A 446 14.05 9.47 12.10
C SER A 446 12.72 10.00 12.58
N PRO A 447 12.35 9.84 13.86
CA PRO A 447 11.11 10.38 14.43
C PRO A 447 11.16 11.90 14.61
N ASN A 448 11.30 12.61 13.50
CA ASN A 448 11.39 14.07 13.44
C ASN A 448 10.17 14.77 14.07
N ARG A 449 9.02 14.10 14.16
CA ARG A 449 7.80 14.56 14.86
C ARG A 449 7.40 13.65 16.03
N GLY A 450 8.33 12.81 16.48
CA GLY A 450 8.11 11.76 17.46
C GLY A 450 7.71 10.43 16.83
N ALA A 451 7.62 9.41 17.68
CA ALA A 451 7.33 8.03 17.33
C ALA A 451 6.10 7.55 18.11
N ILE A 452 5.05 7.10 17.43
CA ILE A 452 3.83 6.59 18.08
C ILE A 452 4.12 5.39 19.00
N VAL A 453 5.13 4.57 18.65
CA VAL A 453 5.57 3.47 19.50
C VAL A 453 6.06 3.92 20.88
N ALA A 454 6.62 5.13 21.00
CA ALA A 454 7.08 5.68 22.29
C ALA A 454 5.93 5.94 23.28
N LEU A 455 4.72 6.24 22.79
CA LEU A 455 3.51 6.38 23.62
C LEU A 455 3.07 5.05 24.24
N ASN A 456 3.46 3.94 23.63
CA ASN A 456 2.92 2.62 23.92
C ASN A 456 3.96 1.67 24.53
N VAL A 457 5.19 2.13 24.77
CA VAL A 457 6.31 1.26 25.17
C VAL A 457 5.99 0.46 26.45
N GLN A 458 5.32 1.08 27.42
CA GLN A 458 4.90 0.43 28.67
C GLN A 458 3.84 -0.67 28.45
N VAL A 459 2.92 -0.48 27.51
CA VAL A 459 1.91 -1.50 27.16
C VAL A 459 2.58 -2.64 26.41
N LEU A 460 3.54 -2.32 25.54
CA LEU A 460 4.27 -3.30 24.74
C LEU A 460 5.11 -4.25 25.62
N GLU A 461 5.73 -3.72 26.67
CA GLU A 461 6.45 -4.53 27.68
C GLU A 461 5.54 -5.59 28.32
N GLN A 462 4.31 -5.20 28.69
CA GLN A 462 3.33 -6.10 29.30
C GLN A 462 2.82 -7.17 28.33
N VAL A 463 2.56 -6.81 27.08
CA VAL A 463 1.95 -7.70 26.08
C VAL A 463 2.96 -8.69 25.49
N ILE A 464 4.19 -8.25 25.24
CA ILE A 464 5.22 -9.13 24.65
C ILE A 464 5.86 -10.01 25.74
N GLY A 465 5.91 -9.55 26.99
CA GLY A 465 6.39 -10.33 28.13
C GLY A 465 5.61 -11.63 28.35
N THR A 466 4.35 -11.70 27.91
CA THR A 466 3.57 -12.93 27.86
C THR A 466 3.92 -13.76 26.63
N THR A 467 5.01 -14.52 26.74
CA THR A 467 5.49 -15.63 25.89
C THR A 467 4.61 -15.96 24.68
N VAL A 468 4.84 -15.28 23.56
CA VAL A 468 4.31 -15.73 22.27
C VAL A 468 5.36 -16.64 21.64
N PHE A 469 5.03 -17.94 21.49
CA PHE A 469 5.86 -19.02 20.90
C PHE A 469 7.01 -19.64 21.72
N GLY A 470 7.12 -19.39 23.02
CA GLY A 470 8.20 -20.02 23.83
C GLY A 470 9.62 -19.59 23.44
N ILE A 471 9.74 -18.62 22.53
CA ILE A 471 10.99 -17.96 22.22
C ILE A 471 11.17 -16.91 23.32
N GLN A 472 12.19 -17.07 24.17
CA GLN A 472 12.65 -15.95 24.97
C GLN A 472 13.23 -14.93 23.99
N TRP A 473 12.51 -13.83 23.79
CA TRP A 473 13.00 -12.71 23.02
C TRP A 473 13.90 -11.88 23.94
N PRO A 474 15.25 -11.92 23.80
CA PRO A 474 16.12 -10.91 24.44
C PRO A 474 15.79 -9.50 23.94
N ALA A 475 14.96 -9.40 22.90
CA ALA A 475 14.32 -8.20 22.43
C ALA A 475 13.29 -7.58 23.42
N LEU A 476 12.97 -8.23 24.53
CA LEU A 476 12.09 -7.66 25.57
C LEU A 476 12.76 -6.52 26.36
N ASP A 477 14.07 -6.58 26.58
CA ASP A 477 14.81 -5.47 27.19
C ASP A 477 14.79 -4.20 26.29
N LEU A 478 14.49 -4.34 24.99
CA LEU A 478 14.36 -3.22 24.04
C LEU A 478 13.16 -2.33 24.34
N LEU A 479 12.19 -2.86 25.09
CA LEU A 479 10.92 -2.22 25.42
C LEU A 479 10.87 -1.78 26.87
N ALA A 480 11.98 -1.97 27.60
CA ALA A 480 12.13 -1.31 28.87
C ALA A 480 12.07 0.21 28.65
N TRP A 481 11.42 0.89 29.59
CA TRP A 481 11.35 2.33 29.56
C TRP A 481 12.75 2.94 29.75
N HIS A 482 13.07 3.93 28.94
CA HIS A 482 14.38 4.57 28.81
C HIS A 482 14.17 6.06 28.54
N PRO A 483 15.04 6.96 29.04
CA PRO A 483 14.89 8.41 28.87
C PRO A 483 14.71 8.87 27.43
N VAL A 484 15.35 8.19 26.48
CA VAL A 484 15.20 8.46 25.04
C VAL A 484 13.76 8.34 24.53
N TRP A 485 12.91 7.48 25.13
CA TRP A 485 11.50 7.37 24.76
C TRP A 485 10.70 8.62 25.14
N GLU A 486 11.07 9.30 26.22
CA GLU A 486 10.44 10.58 26.59
C GLU A 486 10.72 11.63 25.52
N ASP A 487 11.96 11.69 25.03
CA ASP A 487 12.34 12.63 23.98
C ASP A 487 11.70 12.28 22.64
N ASP A 488 11.57 11.00 22.30
CA ASP A 488 10.95 10.53 21.05
C ASP A 488 9.42 10.55 21.06
N THR A 489 8.79 10.79 22.21
CA THR A 489 7.33 10.88 22.29
C THR A 489 6.82 12.04 21.43
N PRO A 490 5.76 11.84 20.61
CA PRO A 490 5.14 12.94 19.86
C PRO A 490 4.77 14.09 20.79
N PHE A 491 5.10 15.32 20.38
CA PHE A 491 4.91 16.53 21.18
C PHE A 491 5.70 16.59 22.49
N SER A 492 6.75 15.77 22.66
CA SER A 492 7.66 15.93 23.78
C SER A 492 8.27 17.34 23.81
N PRO A 493 8.68 17.85 24.98
CA PRO A 493 9.40 19.13 25.06
C PRO A 493 10.65 19.17 24.18
N PHE A 494 11.30 18.01 23.97
CA PHE A 494 12.44 17.89 23.07
C PHE A 494 12.02 18.09 21.60
N ILE A 495 11.05 17.32 21.09
CA ILE A 495 10.56 17.42 19.70
C ILE A 495 10.03 18.82 19.39
N ILE A 496 9.25 19.41 20.30
CA ILE A 496 8.73 20.78 20.14
C ILE A 496 9.89 21.77 20.00
N ARG A 497 10.88 21.70 20.89
CA ARG A 497 12.05 22.59 20.87
C ARG A 497 12.85 22.42 19.59
N THR A 498 13.20 21.18 19.24
CA THR A 498 13.97 20.84 18.03
C THR A 498 13.28 21.34 16.76
N ASN A 499 11.95 21.19 16.65
CA ASN A 499 11.22 21.63 15.46
C ASN A 499 10.89 23.14 15.43
N SER A 500 10.94 23.80 16.59
CA SER A 500 10.80 25.27 16.68
C SER A 500 12.09 26.03 16.35
N PHE A 501 13.24 25.35 16.43
CA PHE A 501 14.56 25.96 16.19
C PHE A 501 14.71 26.37 14.72
N ASP A 502 15.29 27.56 14.48
CA ASP A 502 15.59 28.01 13.12
C ASP A 502 16.91 27.42 12.63
N GLU A 503 16.81 26.35 11.85
CA GLU A 503 17.94 25.61 11.31
C GLU A 503 18.44 26.26 10.00
N THR A 504 19.68 26.75 10.01
CA THR A 504 20.35 27.50 8.92
C THR A 504 21.23 26.62 8.03
N PHE A 505 21.37 25.34 8.37
CA PHE A 505 22.13 24.35 7.61
C PHE A 505 21.24 23.59 6.61
N THR A 506 21.83 22.87 5.66
CA THR A 506 21.08 22.04 4.68
C THR A 506 20.33 20.91 5.38
N ARG A 507 19.07 20.66 5.00
CA ARG A 507 18.19 19.69 5.66
C ARG A 507 17.59 18.72 4.65
N VAL A 508 17.76 17.42 4.88
CA VAL A 508 17.16 16.37 4.07
C VAL A 508 16.58 15.29 4.97
N GLY A 509 15.32 14.93 4.76
CA GLY A 509 14.72 13.73 5.33
C GLY A 509 14.60 12.63 4.28
N ILE A 510 14.93 11.40 4.65
CA ILE A 510 14.68 10.19 3.86
C ILE A 510 13.75 9.31 4.69
N GLN A 511 12.58 9.01 4.13
CA GLN A 511 11.52 8.24 4.74
C GLN A 511 11.43 6.88 4.04
N THR A 512 11.19 5.84 4.82
CA THR A 512 11.03 4.48 4.32
C THR A 512 9.67 3.95 4.75
N HIS A 513 8.88 3.50 3.78
CA HIS A 513 7.61 2.83 4.01
C HIS A 513 7.77 1.36 3.65
N MET A 514 7.82 0.49 4.65
CA MET A 514 7.88 -0.95 4.43
C MET A 514 6.47 -1.55 4.33
N PRO A 515 6.32 -2.70 3.66
CA PRO A 515 5.11 -3.51 3.80
C PRO A 515 4.95 -3.93 5.26
N LYS A 516 3.81 -3.57 5.85
CA LYS A 516 3.50 -3.80 7.28
C LYS A 516 3.42 -5.28 7.66
N ARG A 517 3.09 -6.15 6.70
CA ARG A 517 2.96 -7.59 6.94
C ARG A 517 4.32 -8.18 7.33
N TRP A 518 4.37 -8.77 8.53
CA TRP A 518 5.57 -9.33 9.15
C TRP A 518 6.65 -8.31 9.50
N SER A 519 6.28 -7.04 9.72
CA SER A 519 7.22 -5.98 10.06
C SER A 519 7.98 -6.26 11.36
N LEU A 520 7.30 -6.73 12.41
CA LEU A 520 7.94 -7.14 13.67
C LEU A 520 9.02 -8.21 13.45
N ALA A 521 8.71 -9.25 12.67
CA ALA A 521 9.65 -10.34 12.42
C ALA A 521 10.90 -9.85 11.67
N ARG A 522 10.72 -8.94 10.69
CA ARG A 522 11.82 -8.29 9.96
C ARG A 522 12.68 -7.45 10.89
N ILE A 523 12.07 -6.60 11.71
CA ILE A 523 12.78 -5.71 12.64
C ILE A 523 13.61 -6.49 13.63
N ALA A 524 12.98 -7.48 14.27
CA ALA A 524 13.62 -8.31 15.27
C ALA A 524 14.81 -9.07 14.72
N TRP A 525 14.63 -9.63 13.51
CA TRP A 525 15.70 -10.34 12.85
C TRP A 525 16.83 -9.41 12.41
N SER A 526 16.50 -8.25 11.85
CA SER A 526 17.49 -7.26 11.39
C SER A 526 18.23 -6.59 12.54
N ALA A 527 17.61 -6.46 13.72
CA ALA A 527 18.29 -6.00 14.94
C ALA A 527 19.33 -7.00 15.45
N ARG A 528 19.10 -8.31 15.22
CA ARG A 528 20.01 -9.38 15.67
C ARG A 528 21.05 -9.78 14.63
N SER A 529 20.65 -9.79 13.36
CA SER A 529 21.52 -10.16 12.25
C SER A 529 22.24 -8.92 11.74
N SER A 530 23.54 -9.02 11.49
CA SER A 530 24.30 -8.00 10.76
C SER A 530 24.12 -8.12 9.23
N CYS A 531 23.19 -8.97 8.78
CA CYS A 531 22.97 -9.26 7.36
C CYS A 531 22.39 -8.06 6.61
N ALA A 532 22.83 -7.86 5.37
CA ALA A 532 22.16 -6.98 4.43
C ALA A 532 20.68 -7.39 4.23
N PRO A 533 19.73 -6.46 4.04
CA PRO A 533 18.31 -6.81 3.89
C PRO A 533 17.99 -7.81 2.78
N GLU A 534 18.74 -7.75 1.69
CA GLU A 534 18.63 -8.62 0.51
C GLU A 534 19.43 -9.92 0.59
N ALA A 535 20.32 -10.08 1.58
CA ALA A 535 21.08 -11.31 1.73
C ALA A 535 20.16 -12.50 2.04
N PRO A 536 20.60 -13.76 1.84
CA PRO A 536 19.82 -14.95 2.20
C PRO A 536 19.48 -15.05 3.71
N CYS A 537 20.27 -14.38 4.55
CA CYS A 537 20.03 -14.19 5.98
C CYS A 537 19.43 -12.83 6.32
N GLY A 538 19.07 -12.01 5.33
CA GLY A 538 18.48 -10.69 5.49
C GLY A 538 16.99 -10.74 5.81
N GLU A 539 16.44 -9.59 6.19
CA GLU A 539 15.05 -9.45 6.57
C GLU A 539 14.04 -9.75 5.45
N ARG A 540 14.39 -9.55 4.17
CA ARG A 540 13.50 -9.90 3.04
C ARG A 540 13.32 -11.41 2.96
N ALA A 541 14.40 -12.17 3.14
CA ALA A 541 14.34 -13.63 3.22
C ALA A 541 13.53 -14.10 4.44
N VAL A 542 13.63 -13.40 5.58
CA VAL A 542 12.83 -13.70 6.77
C VAL A 542 11.35 -13.43 6.54
N LYS A 543 10.98 -12.28 5.97
CA LYS A 543 9.60 -11.98 5.57
C LYS A 543 9.02 -13.11 4.73
N ARG A 544 9.78 -13.57 3.72
CA ARG A 544 9.37 -14.67 2.84
C ARG A 544 9.15 -15.97 3.62
N ARG A 545 10.10 -16.39 4.46
CA ARG A 545 9.96 -17.60 5.29
C ARG A 545 8.77 -17.54 6.27
N VAL A 546 8.54 -16.38 6.89
CA VAL A 546 7.38 -16.18 7.79
C VAL A 546 6.07 -16.25 7.00
N GLN A 547 6.04 -15.68 5.78
CA GLN A 547 4.88 -15.79 4.90
C GLN A 547 4.62 -17.24 4.44
N GLU A 548 5.67 -17.97 4.05
CA GLU A 548 5.58 -19.39 3.69
C GLU A 548 5.04 -20.24 4.85
N GLU A 549 5.49 -20.00 6.08
CA GLU A 549 5.00 -20.72 7.26
C GLU A 549 3.53 -20.34 7.57
N TYR A 550 3.17 -19.06 7.45
CA TYR A 550 1.79 -18.62 7.58
C TYR A 550 0.87 -19.29 6.56
N ASP A 551 1.27 -19.31 5.28
CA ASP A 551 0.48 -19.91 4.22
C ASP A 551 0.35 -21.43 4.38
N ARG A 552 1.40 -22.09 4.88
CA ARG A 552 1.37 -23.50 5.26
C ARG A 552 0.35 -23.77 6.38
N HIS A 553 0.37 -23.01 7.47
CA HIS A 553 -0.62 -23.16 8.54
C HIS A 553 -2.04 -22.81 8.07
N ARG A 554 -2.19 -21.79 7.22
CA ARG A 554 -3.48 -21.42 6.62
C ARG A 554 -4.01 -22.49 5.68
N HIS A 555 -3.14 -23.20 4.97
CA HIS A 555 -3.50 -24.35 4.15
C HIS A 555 -3.98 -25.50 5.05
N TYR A 556 -3.22 -25.87 6.09
CA TYR A 556 -3.62 -26.93 7.02
C TYR A 556 -4.89 -26.63 7.82
N SER A 557 -5.16 -25.36 8.16
CA SER A 557 -6.40 -25.00 8.85
C SER A 557 -7.66 -25.19 7.98
N ARG A 558 -7.52 -25.24 6.66
CA ARG A 558 -8.64 -25.47 5.72
C ARG A 558 -8.99 -26.95 5.52
N PHE A 559 -8.10 -27.88 5.88
CA PHE A 559 -8.36 -29.32 5.73
C PHE A 559 -9.05 -29.91 6.96
N TRP A 560 -10.37 -29.80 6.98
CA TRP A 560 -11.24 -30.26 8.07
C TRP A 560 -11.20 -31.78 8.31
N TYR A 561 -10.76 -32.58 7.34
CA TYR A 561 -10.70 -34.04 7.49
C TYR A 561 -9.55 -34.55 8.39
N ARG A 562 -8.69 -33.66 8.91
CA ARG A 562 -7.69 -33.99 9.94
C ARG A 562 -7.80 -33.05 11.15
N PRO A 563 -8.82 -33.25 12.02
CA PRO A 563 -9.12 -32.34 13.13
C PRO A 563 -7.93 -32.11 14.10
N TRP A 564 -7.06 -33.11 14.25
CA TRP A 564 -5.85 -33.00 15.10
C TRP A 564 -4.78 -32.05 14.54
N GLN A 565 -4.74 -31.83 13.22
CA GLN A 565 -3.79 -30.91 12.56
C GLN A 565 -4.37 -29.52 12.32
N SER A 566 -5.70 -29.40 12.20
CA SER A 566 -6.38 -28.13 11.92
C SER A 566 -6.45 -27.21 13.13
N ILE A 567 -6.60 -27.73 14.36
CA ILE A 567 -6.69 -26.90 15.58
C ILE A 567 -5.38 -26.13 15.85
N PRO A 568 -4.19 -26.77 15.91
CA PRO A 568 -2.93 -26.04 16.14
C PRO A 568 -2.62 -25.05 15.02
N SER A 569 -2.92 -25.41 13.76
CA SER A 569 -2.68 -24.53 12.61
C SER A 569 -3.61 -23.31 12.60
N THR A 570 -4.87 -23.49 13.01
CA THR A 570 -5.81 -22.37 13.19
C THR A 570 -5.34 -21.42 14.28
N ALA A 571 -4.92 -21.97 15.43
CA ALA A 571 -4.35 -21.18 16.51
C ALA A 571 -3.11 -20.40 16.05
N ALA A 572 -2.19 -21.05 15.33
CA ALA A 572 -0.99 -20.40 14.79
C ALA A 572 -1.33 -19.24 13.84
N VAL A 573 -2.24 -19.44 12.88
CA VAL A 573 -2.68 -18.38 11.96
C VAL A 573 -3.29 -17.20 12.71
N LEU A 574 -4.15 -17.46 13.69
CA LEU A 574 -4.76 -16.41 14.52
C LEU A 574 -3.69 -15.66 15.31
N THR A 575 -2.76 -16.36 15.98
CA THR A 575 -1.67 -15.74 16.72
C THR A 575 -0.78 -14.88 15.82
N MET A 576 -0.39 -15.38 14.65
CA MET A 576 0.43 -14.63 13.70
C MET A 576 -0.31 -13.37 13.20
N ASN A 577 -1.61 -13.47 12.91
CA ASN A 577 -2.42 -12.31 12.52
C ASN A 577 -2.58 -11.31 13.66
N SER A 578 -2.82 -11.77 14.88
CA SER A 578 -2.95 -10.92 16.06
C SER A 578 -1.64 -10.20 16.37
N LEU A 579 -0.49 -10.88 16.31
CA LEU A 579 0.81 -10.24 16.49
C LEU A 579 1.10 -9.18 15.44
N ASP A 580 0.83 -9.50 14.18
CA ASP A 580 1.04 -8.57 13.06
C ASP A 580 0.13 -7.34 13.21
N ALA A 581 -1.16 -7.54 13.51
CA ALA A 581 -2.10 -6.45 13.75
C ALA A 581 -1.74 -5.61 14.98
N LEU A 582 -1.34 -6.27 16.07
CA LEU A 582 -0.92 -5.64 17.32
C LEU A 582 0.30 -4.75 17.09
N TRP A 583 1.37 -5.30 16.52
CA TRP A 583 2.58 -4.55 16.25
C TRP A 583 2.32 -3.37 15.30
N ASN A 584 1.59 -3.63 14.21
CA ASN A 584 1.24 -2.59 13.26
C ASN A 584 0.44 -1.47 13.94
N GLY A 585 -0.50 -1.79 14.84
CA GLY A 585 -1.25 -0.80 15.61
C GLY A 585 -0.39 0.03 16.58
N PHE A 586 0.70 -0.54 17.11
CA PHE A 586 1.62 0.16 18.00
C PHE A 586 2.55 1.13 17.30
N THR A 587 2.97 0.80 16.08
CA THR A 587 3.99 1.60 15.37
C THR A 587 3.38 2.64 14.45
N ALA A 588 2.18 2.38 13.90
CA ALA A 588 1.46 3.36 13.11
C ALA A 588 -0.05 3.03 13.04
N PRO A 589 -0.95 4.02 13.16
CA PRO A 589 -2.38 3.81 13.00
C PRO A 589 -2.72 3.06 11.71
N ILE A 590 -3.88 2.39 11.70
CA ILE A 590 -4.33 1.60 10.55
C ILE A 590 -4.38 2.52 9.31
N GLY A 591 -3.77 2.05 8.20
CA GLY A 591 -3.67 2.81 6.95
C GLY A 591 -2.53 3.83 6.88
N ILE A 592 -1.91 4.18 8.01
CA ILE A 592 -0.73 5.05 8.00
C ILE A 592 0.51 4.22 7.67
N PRO A 593 1.30 4.59 6.64
CA PRO A 593 2.53 3.87 6.32
C PRO A 593 3.55 3.97 7.45
N SER A 594 4.53 3.07 7.47
CA SER A 594 5.56 3.02 8.51
C SER A 594 6.78 2.28 7.97
N ASP A 595 7.96 2.55 8.53
CA ASP A 595 9.17 1.71 8.40
C ASP A 595 9.14 0.49 9.35
N GLY A 596 7.99 0.26 10.00
CA GLY A 596 7.76 -0.77 10.99
C GLY A 596 8.09 -0.35 12.42
N PHE A 597 8.57 0.87 12.66
CA PHE A 597 8.87 1.41 13.99
C PHE A 597 8.31 2.84 14.16
N ILE A 598 8.59 3.71 13.20
CA ILE A 598 8.12 5.10 13.10
C ILE A 598 7.04 5.18 12.02
N ASP A 599 5.95 5.88 12.31
CA ASP A 599 4.92 6.18 11.31
C ASP A 599 5.45 7.18 10.27
N GLY A 600 4.97 7.08 9.03
CA GLY A 600 5.41 7.92 7.92
C GLY A 600 5.36 9.43 8.25
N PRO A 601 4.24 9.97 8.76
CA PRO A 601 4.16 11.36 9.20
C PRO A 601 5.20 11.74 10.27
N GLY A 602 5.47 10.83 11.22
CA GLY A 602 6.54 10.94 12.23
C GLY A 602 7.94 11.11 11.62
N GLN A 603 8.20 10.49 10.46
CA GLN A 603 9.50 10.51 9.79
C GLN A 603 9.82 11.83 9.08
N VAL A 604 8.81 12.64 8.74
CA VAL A 604 8.98 13.87 7.96
C VAL A 604 9.86 14.88 8.68
N TYR A 605 10.99 15.26 8.09
CA TYR A 605 11.85 16.34 8.58
C TYR A 605 11.20 17.71 8.28
N PRO A 606 10.70 18.46 9.30
CA PRO A 606 10.09 19.76 9.10
C PRO A 606 11.04 20.77 8.44
N ARG A 607 10.52 21.53 7.46
CA ARG A 607 11.26 22.56 6.72
C ARG A 607 12.50 22.02 5.97
N ALA A 608 12.63 20.70 5.81
CA ALA A 608 13.69 20.15 4.98
C ALA A 608 13.56 20.62 3.53
N LEU A 609 14.69 20.85 2.88
CA LEU A 609 14.73 21.23 1.45
C LEU A 609 14.15 20.11 0.58
N ARG A 610 14.36 18.86 1.03
CA ARG A 610 13.80 17.65 0.44
C ARG A 610 13.38 16.68 1.53
N ASN A 611 12.21 16.09 1.36
CA ASN A 611 11.76 14.89 2.08
C ASN A 611 11.57 13.80 1.03
N ARG A 612 12.53 12.88 0.93
CA ARG A 612 12.51 11.75 0.00
C ARG A 612 11.71 10.61 0.61
N LEU A 613 11.01 9.86 -0.23
CA LEU A 613 10.17 8.75 0.20
C LEU A 613 10.53 7.49 -0.60
N ILE A 614 10.80 6.41 0.13
CA ILE A 614 11.05 5.06 -0.39
C ILE A 614 9.82 4.21 -0.08
N LEU A 615 9.05 3.87 -1.12
CA LEU A 615 7.97 2.90 -1.00
C LEU A 615 8.51 1.48 -1.07
N ASN A 616 7.87 0.57 -0.34
CA ASN A 616 8.27 -0.83 -0.23
C ASN A 616 9.71 -1.04 0.24
N GLY A 617 10.17 -0.18 1.16
CA GLY A 617 11.54 -0.25 1.65
C GLY A 617 11.80 -1.38 2.64
N ASP A 618 13.03 -1.37 3.14
CA ASP A 618 13.48 -2.26 4.21
C ASP A 618 12.93 -1.83 5.57
N SER A 619 13.01 -2.70 6.57
CA SER A 619 12.56 -2.36 7.92
C SER A 619 13.47 -1.30 8.53
N HIS A 620 12.94 -0.60 9.52
CA HIS A 620 13.65 0.44 10.26
C HIS A 620 15.05 0.04 10.72
N THR A 621 15.27 -1.19 11.19
CA THR A 621 16.60 -1.67 11.63
C THR A 621 17.51 -2.14 10.49
N GLY A 622 16.95 -2.31 9.29
CA GLY A 622 17.67 -2.62 8.05
C GLY A 622 18.14 -1.40 7.25
N THR A 623 17.61 -0.20 7.54
CA THR A 623 17.84 1.05 6.81
C THR A 623 19.30 1.37 6.53
N THR A 624 20.17 1.24 7.53
CA THR A 624 21.61 1.55 7.43
C THR A 624 22.41 0.60 6.54
N ARG A 625 21.81 -0.51 6.12
CA ARG A 625 22.39 -1.52 5.23
C ARG A 625 21.60 -1.66 3.93
N SER A 626 20.53 -0.88 3.74
CA SER A 626 19.64 -1.01 2.60
C SER A 626 20.24 -0.37 1.34
N PRO A 627 20.29 -1.09 0.20
CA PRO A 627 20.66 -0.49 -1.08
C PRO A 627 19.63 0.56 -1.54
N LEU A 628 18.35 0.41 -1.16
CA LEU A 628 17.30 1.38 -1.52
C LEU A 628 17.55 2.73 -0.85
N VAL A 629 17.91 2.70 0.43
CA VAL A 629 18.27 3.90 1.21
C VAL A 629 19.57 4.50 0.72
N TRP A 630 20.55 3.66 0.35
CA TRP A 630 21.79 4.13 -0.28
C TRP A 630 21.54 4.96 -1.53
N PHE A 631 20.67 4.52 -2.44
CA PHE A 631 20.38 5.29 -3.65
C PHE A 631 19.82 6.69 -3.34
N GLU A 632 18.91 6.82 -2.37
CA GLU A 632 18.37 8.13 -1.98
C GLU A 632 19.38 8.98 -1.19
N LEU A 633 20.24 8.35 -0.38
CA LEU A 633 21.34 9.05 0.29
C LEU A 633 22.35 9.57 -0.74
N GLN A 634 22.77 8.75 -1.69
CA GLN A 634 23.68 9.13 -2.78
C GLN A 634 23.11 10.30 -3.58
N ARG A 635 21.83 10.26 -3.95
CA ARG A 635 21.14 11.37 -4.62
C ARG A 635 21.19 12.65 -3.78
N SER A 636 21.00 12.53 -2.47
CA SER A 636 21.03 13.68 -1.56
C SER A 636 22.44 14.28 -1.44
N LEU A 637 23.47 13.45 -1.30
CA LEU A 637 24.87 13.89 -1.16
C LEU A 637 25.44 14.51 -2.45
N ALA A 638 25.05 13.98 -3.61
CA ALA A 638 25.49 14.46 -4.92
C ALA A 638 24.78 15.74 -5.39
N ASP A 639 23.62 16.05 -4.83
CA ASP A 639 22.80 17.19 -5.23
C ASP A 639 23.55 18.51 -4.98
N VAL A 640 23.75 19.27 -6.06
CA VAL A 640 24.51 20.54 -6.06
C VAL A 640 23.83 21.62 -5.24
N ASP A 641 22.51 21.55 -5.11
CA ASP A 641 21.72 22.50 -4.32
C ASP A 641 21.69 22.13 -2.83
N LEU A 642 22.22 20.95 -2.47
CA LEU A 642 22.22 20.44 -1.10
C LEU A 642 23.64 20.41 -0.52
N PHE A 643 24.40 19.37 -0.84
CA PHE A 643 25.72 19.14 -0.27
C PHE A 643 26.84 19.25 -1.29
N ALA A 644 26.55 19.06 -2.57
CA ALA A 644 27.51 19.14 -3.67
C ALA A 644 28.81 18.38 -3.38
N ILE A 645 28.73 17.18 -2.79
CA ILE A 645 29.93 16.38 -2.53
C ILE A 645 30.38 15.80 -3.87
N PRO A 646 31.60 16.12 -4.36
CA PRO A 646 32.05 15.62 -5.65
C PRO A 646 32.09 14.10 -5.65
N LYS A 647 31.56 13.49 -6.71
CA LYS A 647 31.76 12.07 -6.96
C LYS A 647 33.22 11.81 -7.31
N ARG A 648 33.74 10.63 -6.98
CA ARG A 648 35.02 10.18 -7.48
C ARG A 648 34.86 9.91 -8.98
N HIS A 649 35.74 10.50 -9.79
CA HIS A 649 35.84 10.10 -11.18
C HIS A 649 36.35 8.66 -11.23
N PRO A 650 35.71 7.77 -12.00
CA PRO A 650 36.13 6.38 -12.13
C PRO A 650 37.54 6.24 -12.71
#